data_AF-A0A0F2NDH1-F1
#
_entry.id   AF-A0A0F2NDH1-F1
#
_cell.length_a   1.000
_cell.length_b   1.000
_cell.length_c   1.000
_cell.angle_alpha   90.00
_cell.angle_beta   90.00
_cell.angle_gamma   90.00
#
_symmetry.space_group_name_H-M   'P 1'
#
loop_
_entity.id
_entity.type
_entity.pdbx_description
1 polymer ?
#
loop_
_entity_poly.entity_id
_entity_poly.type
_entity_poly.pdbx_seq_one_letter_code
_entity_poly.pdbx_strand_id
1 'polypeptide(L)'
;MIKFYNPGPVIKAAKLWIVLLSCLAPPTVVFAESALQGNVVNAPTKMENSANIAAGSDNKAVHSSVALKNVRMSGTVANSVQSKTAVNAAAGKRNVANQGSISLSRGKVEGSVLNSVTAKSTSNLAVGSRNQANQSAIISNNSNISGTLLNSSVGNSRVNMAIGTDNKADQGSVRIENSRIRGTVMNTSTMQKSANMAVGKSTSASQAAIVMDGAQLRGIAVNNASGENAVNVAAGYKNQAHQSSIVVDGDKAGKGSAVTLPQDTFPADSGGTGQGEHSIPAYTGRKMMQDRKEQKAAQHVPGQVVFLVDNDKAGLAGLDRVAKKYQLDVGEKTVLKSLNRIMVVSSTAKDAAEIAEALKKEPGVYNSQPNYVFATMGRQDPLSPMQNLVSMLDLQEVHGKVSGKNITVAVVDTGVEVEHQDLRSRIVGYQNFISASAYQGEIHGTAVAGIIGAGKNEYGIVGIAPDVSLLALRACRQVSKLSAVGECFSTSLVGSLDAAISAEVDVVNLSLVAYVNDTLLGMMIDSGYEKGIVFAAPVGNDPDAENIAFPASHDKVISVAGLDEQGNPLPNKRLASMADAVAPATHLFVTTPGNSYNYIDGTSLASAAISGIIALSMENKTARNSPCLPRFNNAVPWPKQVFSCIGL
;
A
#
# COMPACT_ATOMS: atom_id res chain seq x y z
N MET A 1 -9.21 25.99 19.63
CA MET A 1 -9.24 24.67 20.28
C MET A 1 -10.34 24.67 21.32
N ILE A 2 -11.48 24.00 21.06
CA ILE A 2 -12.46 23.73 22.12
C ILE A 2 -12.17 22.30 22.61
N LYS A 3 -11.48 22.20 23.75
CA LYS A 3 -11.30 20.93 24.47
C LYS A 3 -12.53 20.75 25.36
N PHE A 4 -13.33 19.72 25.14
CA PHE A 4 -14.39 19.36 26.08
C PHE A 4 -13.78 18.58 27.25
N TYR A 5 -13.76 19.21 28.42
CA TYR A 5 -13.71 18.54 29.71
C TYR A 5 -15.10 18.00 30.04
N ASN A 6 -15.15 16.81 30.62
CA ASN A 6 -16.36 16.09 31.03
C ASN A 6 -17.17 16.84 32.10
N PRO A 7 -18.46 17.15 31.88
CA PRO A 7 -19.41 17.31 32.98
C PRO A 7 -20.57 16.32 32.83
N GLY A 8 -21.02 15.79 33.98
CA GLY A 8 -22.16 14.87 34.09
C GLY A 8 -23.51 15.42 33.60
N PRO A 9 -24.59 14.64 33.74
CA PRO A 9 -25.72 14.65 32.82
C PRO A 9 -26.73 15.77 33.11
N VAL A 10 -27.35 16.32 32.05
CA VAL A 10 -28.60 17.09 32.15
C VAL A 10 -29.68 16.37 31.34
N ILE A 11 -30.64 15.81 32.07
CA ILE A 11 -31.85 15.13 31.58
C ILE A 11 -32.94 16.19 31.34
N LYS A 12 -33.68 16.08 30.23
CA LYS A 12 -35.09 16.51 30.15
C LYS A 12 -35.94 15.40 29.55
N ALA A 13 -37.05 15.12 30.22
CA ALA A 13 -37.77 13.85 30.24
C ALA A 13 -38.73 13.61 29.06
N ALA A 14 -38.82 12.35 28.63
CA ALA A 14 -40.07 11.70 28.23
C ALA A 14 -39.94 10.17 28.47
N LYS A 15 -40.93 9.59 29.14
CA LYS A 15 -40.97 8.24 29.72
C LYS A 15 -40.77 7.11 28.68
N LEU A 16 -39.81 6.21 28.91
CA LEU A 16 -39.95 4.78 28.61
C LEU A 16 -38.92 3.93 29.37
N TRP A 17 -39.37 2.84 29.98
CA TRP A 17 -38.59 1.93 30.82
C TRP A 17 -37.48 1.22 30.02
N ILE A 18 -36.21 1.40 30.42
CA ILE A 18 -35.12 0.49 30.04
C ILE A 18 -34.23 0.23 31.27
N VAL A 19 -33.98 -1.05 31.50
CA VAL A 19 -33.16 -1.67 32.54
C VAL A 19 -31.77 -1.02 32.62
N LEU A 20 -31.37 -0.63 33.83
CA LEU A 20 -30.03 -0.19 34.20
C LEU A 20 -29.02 -1.33 34.01
N LEU A 21 -28.14 -1.21 33.00
CA LEU A 21 -26.79 -1.76 33.04
C LEU A 21 -25.80 -0.60 32.95
N SER A 22 -24.81 -0.61 33.84
CA SER A 22 -23.76 0.40 34.04
C SER A 22 -23.24 1.03 32.75
N CYS A 23 -23.61 2.28 32.50
CA CYS A 23 -23.29 3.02 31.29
C CYS A 23 -22.00 3.84 31.48
N LEU A 24 -20.85 3.27 31.08
CA LEU A 24 -19.67 4.06 30.72
C LEU A 24 -19.93 4.62 29.32
N ALA A 25 -20.44 5.85 29.22
CA ALA A 25 -20.74 6.45 27.92
C ALA A 25 -19.44 6.63 27.11
N PRO A 26 -19.35 6.06 25.89
CA PRO A 26 -18.18 6.22 25.02
C PRO A 26 -18.03 7.69 24.60
N PRO A 27 -16.81 8.25 24.47
CA PRO A 27 -16.62 9.59 23.95
C PRO A 27 -17.07 9.65 22.49
N THR A 28 -18.09 10.46 22.25
CA THR A 28 -18.80 10.59 20.97
C THR A 28 -19.03 12.07 20.72
N VAL A 29 -18.81 12.51 19.48
CA VAL A 29 -19.03 13.91 19.06
C VAL A 29 -20.22 13.98 18.11
N VAL A 30 -21.26 14.73 18.49
CA VAL A 30 -22.45 14.94 17.65
C VAL A 30 -22.71 16.44 17.49
N PHE A 31 -22.79 16.90 16.24
CA PHE A 31 -23.26 18.25 15.93
C PHE A 31 -24.45 18.19 14.98
N ALA A 32 -25.44 19.03 15.24
CA ALA A 32 -26.58 19.24 14.36
C ALA A 32 -26.77 20.75 14.14
N GLU A 33 -27.09 21.15 12.91
CA GLU A 33 -27.54 22.51 12.57
C GLU A 33 -26.55 23.60 13.02
N SER A 34 -25.26 23.34 12.86
CA SER A 34 -24.17 24.20 13.37
C SER A 34 -23.24 24.69 12.27
N ALA A 35 -22.69 25.88 12.42
CA ALA A 35 -21.56 26.38 11.63
C ALA A 35 -20.28 26.28 12.46
N LEU A 36 -19.27 25.59 11.95
CA LEU A 36 -18.03 25.28 12.67
C LEU A 36 -16.81 25.77 11.87
N GLN A 37 -15.85 26.40 12.56
CA GLN A 37 -14.57 26.82 11.98
C GLN A 37 -13.42 26.25 12.82
N GLY A 38 -12.48 25.57 12.18
CA GLY A 38 -11.36 24.88 12.84
C GLY A 38 -11.51 23.35 12.85
N ASN A 39 -10.87 22.67 13.81
CA ASN A 39 -10.82 21.21 13.85
C ASN A 39 -11.85 20.61 14.81
N VAL A 40 -12.56 19.58 14.38
CA VAL A 40 -13.41 18.71 15.20
C VAL A 40 -12.66 17.39 15.37
N VAL A 41 -12.15 17.11 16.57
CA VAL A 41 -11.33 15.91 16.84
C VAL A 41 -11.99 15.07 17.92
N ASN A 42 -12.31 13.82 17.61
CA ASN A 42 -12.66 12.79 18.59
C ASN A 42 -11.47 11.82 18.72
N ALA A 43 -10.87 11.73 19.91
CA ALA A 43 -9.67 10.90 20.14
C ALA A 43 -9.71 10.17 21.49
N PRO A 44 -10.57 9.14 21.67
CA PRO A 44 -10.52 8.28 22.86
C PRO A 44 -9.15 7.63 23.04
N THR A 45 -8.59 7.71 24.26
CA THR A 45 -7.27 7.17 24.58
C THR A 45 -7.24 5.64 24.67
N LYS A 46 -8.29 4.99 25.18
CA LYS A 46 -8.46 3.52 25.17
C LYS A 46 -9.88 3.14 25.60
N MET A 47 -10.59 2.40 24.77
CA MET A 47 -11.96 1.95 25.05
C MET A 47 -11.98 0.44 25.25
N GLU A 48 -12.20 -0.05 26.47
CA GLU A 48 -12.29 -1.47 26.84
C GLU A 48 -13.65 -1.75 27.51
N ASN A 49 -14.30 -2.87 27.19
CA ASN A 49 -15.52 -3.39 27.85
C ASN A 49 -16.71 -2.42 27.88
N SER A 50 -17.10 -1.90 26.72
CA SER A 50 -18.21 -0.94 26.61
C SER A 50 -19.36 -1.47 25.76
N ALA A 51 -20.59 -1.14 26.16
CA ALA A 51 -21.80 -1.51 25.43
C ALA A 51 -22.66 -0.26 25.15
N ASN A 52 -23.27 -0.19 23.98
CA ASN A 52 -24.19 0.87 23.60
C ASN A 52 -25.35 0.31 22.77
N ILE A 53 -26.60 0.65 23.12
CA ILE A 53 -27.79 0.05 22.51
C ILE A 53 -28.83 1.15 22.23
N ALA A 54 -29.41 1.12 21.03
CA ALA A 54 -30.58 1.93 20.68
C ALA A 54 -31.72 1.05 20.16
N ALA A 55 -32.97 1.31 20.56
CA ALA A 55 -34.14 0.58 20.08
C ALA A 55 -35.27 1.54 19.68
N GLY A 56 -36.11 1.17 18.70
CA GLY A 56 -37.24 2.00 18.25
C GLY A 56 -37.05 2.51 16.82
N SER A 57 -37.50 3.74 16.53
CA SER A 57 -37.36 4.33 15.19
C SER A 57 -36.51 5.60 15.22
N ASP A 58 -35.71 5.80 14.17
CA ASP A 58 -34.91 7.02 13.92
C ASP A 58 -33.84 7.31 14.99
N ASN A 59 -33.36 6.27 15.66
CA ASN A 59 -32.38 6.36 16.75
C ASN A 59 -30.94 6.10 16.26
N LYS A 60 -29.96 6.65 16.98
CA LYS A 60 -28.54 6.42 16.70
C LYS A 60 -27.81 5.84 17.91
N ALA A 61 -27.30 4.62 17.78
CA ALA A 61 -26.33 4.06 18.72
C ALA A 61 -24.92 4.49 18.26
N VAL A 62 -24.44 5.60 18.80
CA VAL A 62 -23.16 6.23 18.39
C VAL A 62 -22.08 5.97 19.43
N HIS A 63 -21.13 5.10 19.09
CA HIS A 63 -20.03 4.66 19.93
C HIS A 63 -18.69 5.08 19.32
N SER A 64 -17.90 5.87 20.05
CA SER A 64 -16.57 6.34 19.60
C SER A 64 -16.57 6.89 18.18
N SER A 65 -17.58 7.70 17.85
CA SER A 65 -17.88 8.11 16.48
C SER A 65 -18.14 9.61 16.40
N VAL A 66 -18.03 10.16 15.21
CA VAL A 66 -18.42 11.54 14.89
C VAL A 66 -19.68 11.53 14.04
N ALA A 67 -20.70 12.29 14.41
CA ALA A 67 -21.92 12.43 13.62
C ALA A 67 -22.27 13.90 13.40
N LEU A 68 -22.22 14.34 12.14
CA LEU A 68 -22.55 15.71 11.73
C LEU A 68 -23.81 15.70 10.86
N LYS A 69 -24.80 16.53 11.22
CA LYS A 69 -26.06 16.68 10.47
C LYS A 69 -26.35 18.15 10.19
N ASN A 70 -26.61 18.55 8.95
CA ASN A 70 -26.85 19.96 8.59
C ASN A 70 -25.71 20.90 9.07
N VAL A 71 -24.46 20.45 9.00
CA VAL A 71 -23.31 21.25 9.46
C VAL A 71 -22.61 21.92 8.26
N ARG A 72 -22.18 23.17 8.44
CA ARG A 72 -21.19 23.82 7.56
C ARG A 72 -19.87 23.91 8.30
N MET A 73 -18.80 23.39 7.70
CA MET A 73 -17.50 23.32 8.34
C MET A 73 -16.36 23.72 7.40
N SER A 74 -15.40 24.48 7.93
CA SER A 74 -14.09 24.71 7.31
C SER A 74 -12.99 24.27 8.28
N GLY A 75 -12.17 23.30 7.86
CA GLY A 75 -11.13 22.66 8.70
C GLY A 75 -11.20 21.12 8.71
N THR A 76 -10.59 20.48 9.71
CA THR A 76 -10.46 19.01 9.76
C THR A 76 -11.48 18.37 10.70
N VAL A 77 -12.25 17.39 10.21
CA VAL A 77 -12.98 16.42 11.04
C VAL A 77 -12.10 15.20 11.21
N ALA A 78 -11.68 14.90 12.43
CA ALA A 78 -10.87 13.72 12.73
C ALA A 78 -11.55 12.84 13.77
N ASN A 79 -11.54 11.54 13.54
CA ASN A 79 -11.92 10.52 14.51
C ASN A 79 -10.75 9.53 14.63
N SER A 80 -10.13 9.45 15.79
CA SER A 80 -8.97 8.61 16.07
C SER A 80 -9.31 7.66 17.22
N VAL A 81 -9.57 6.40 16.93
CA VAL A 81 -10.17 5.47 17.89
C VAL A 81 -9.30 4.24 18.08
N GLN A 82 -8.98 3.95 19.34
CA GLN A 82 -8.44 2.66 19.76
C GLN A 82 -9.47 1.95 20.64
N SER A 83 -10.05 0.87 20.13
CA SER A 83 -11.08 0.10 20.83
C SER A 83 -10.70 -1.36 20.98
N LYS A 84 -11.02 -1.90 22.15
CA LYS A 84 -10.96 -3.31 22.52
C LYS A 84 -12.32 -3.69 23.11
N THR A 85 -12.76 -4.93 22.95
CA THR A 85 -14.00 -5.51 23.51
C THR A 85 -15.15 -4.50 23.66
N ALA A 86 -15.87 -4.23 22.57
CA ALA A 86 -16.97 -3.27 22.59
C ALA A 86 -18.16 -3.78 21.77
N VAL A 87 -19.36 -3.57 22.28
CA VAL A 87 -20.62 -3.97 21.65
C VAL A 87 -21.46 -2.73 21.36
N ASN A 88 -21.90 -2.58 20.13
CA ASN A 88 -22.82 -1.53 19.73
C ASN A 88 -24.00 -2.15 18.98
N ALA A 89 -25.23 -1.81 19.34
CA ALA A 89 -26.42 -2.41 18.75
C ALA A 89 -27.53 -1.39 18.48
N ALA A 90 -28.26 -1.57 17.39
CA ALA A 90 -29.47 -0.83 17.11
C ALA A 90 -30.60 -1.75 16.62
N ALA A 91 -31.83 -1.59 17.12
CA ALA A 91 -32.97 -2.42 16.74
C ALA A 91 -34.23 -1.60 16.41
N GLY A 92 -34.90 -1.90 15.29
CA GLY A 92 -36.13 -1.24 14.86
C GLY A 92 -36.03 -0.62 13.45
N LYS A 93 -36.45 0.64 13.26
CA LYS A 93 -36.58 1.24 11.91
C LYS A 93 -35.77 2.51 11.73
N ARG A 94 -35.02 2.64 10.63
CA ARG A 94 -34.19 3.82 10.31
C ARG A 94 -33.15 4.16 11.39
N ASN A 95 -32.65 3.14 12.08
CA ASN A 95 -31.65 3.31 13.12
C ASN A 95 -30.24 3.22 12.56
N VAL A 96 -29.28 3.86 13.23
CA VAL A 96 -27.87 3.85 12.85
C VAL A 96 -27.02 3.39 14.03
N ALA A 97 -26.34 2.26 13.88
CA ALA A 97 -25.33 1.76 14.80
C ALA A 97 -23.94 2.14 14.26
N ASN A 98 -23.39 3.27 14.74
CA ASN A 98 -22.06 3.75 14.38
C ASN A 98 -21.06 3.38 15.46
N GLN A 99 -20.01 2.64 15.11
CA GLN A 99 -18.92 2.30 16.00
C GLN A 99 -17.57 2.66 15.36
N GLY A 100 -16.82 3.60 15.94
CA GLY A 100 -15.56 4.05 15.34
C GLY A 100 -15.73 4.77 13.99
N SER A 101 -16.88 5.38 13.73
CA SER A 101 -17.23 5.85 12.38
C SER A 101 -17.41 7.36 12.31
N ILE A 102 -17.26 7.94 11.12
CA ILE A 102 -17.66 9.33 10.84
C ILE A 102 -18.91 9.29 9.96
N SER A 103 -19.96 10.00 10.36
CA SER A 103 -21.18 10.15 9.54
C SER A 103 -21.48 11.62 9.27
N LEU A 104 -21.73 11.93 8.00
CA LEU A 104 -22.03 13.26 7.48
C LEU A 104 -23.38 13.20 6.76
N SER A 105 -24.34 14.00 7.20
CA SER A 105 -25.66 14.07 6.57
C SER A 105 -26.04 15.51 6.27
N ARG A 106 -26.31 15.81 5.00
CA ARG A 106 -26.70 17.17 4.54
C ARG A 106 -25.70 18.25 4.93
N GLY A 107 -24.41 17.91 4.97
CA GLY A 107 -23.33 18.81 5.41
C GLY A 107 -22.56 19.44 4.24
N LYS A 108 -21.89 20.57 4.53
CA LYS A 108 -20.85 21.15 3.66
C LYS A 108 -19.54 21.16 4.43
N VAL A 109 -18.51 20.46 3.94
CA VAL A 109 -17.19 20.40 4.58
C VAL A 109 -16.13 20.89 3.58
N GLU A 110 -15.36 21.90 3.98
CA GLU A 110 -14.21 22.42 3.24
C GLU A 110 -12.95 22.12 4.06
N GLY A 111 -12.23 21.05 3.71
CA GLY A 111 -11.11 20.51 4.46
C GLY A 111 -11.11 18.98 4.50
N SER A 112 -10.44 18.41 5.51
CA SER A 112 -10.20 16.95 5.58
C SER A 112 -11.18 16.25 6.51
N VAL A 113 -11.58 15.03 6.15
CA VAL A 113 -12.36 14.10 6.97
C VAL A 113 -11.51 12.85 7.16
N LEU A 114 -10.96 12.67 8.36
CA LEU A 114 -9.97 11.65 8.68
C LEU A 114 -10.55 10.70 9.72
N ASN A 115 -10.81 9.45 9.36
CA ASN A 115 -11.19 8.39 10.29
C ASN A 115 -10.03 7.42 10.42
N SER A 116 -9.43 7.32 11.61
CA SER A 116 -8.35 6.38 11.94
C SER A 116 -8.81 5.49 13.08
N VAL A 117 -8.90 4.20 12.85
CA VAL A 117 -9.51 3.26 13.79
C VAL A 117 -8.68 1.99 13.91
N THR A 118 -8.28 1.67 15.12
CA THR A 118 -7.75 0.36 15.49
C THR A 118 -8.74 -0.32 16.42
N ALA A 119 -9.34 -1.43 16.00
CA ALA A 119 -10.37 -2.11 16.77
C ALA A 119 -10.11 -3.62 16.90
N LYS A 120 -10.19 -4.14 18.13
CA LYS A 120 -10.02 -5.55 18.46
C LYS A 120 -11.23 -6.12 19.21
N SER A 121 -11.74 -7.27 18.78
CA SER A 121 -12.82 -7.98 19.48
C SER A 121 -14.11 -7.15 19.63
N THR A 122 -14.52 -6.43 18.57
CA THR A 122 -15.67 -5.52 18.61
C THR A 122 -16.85 -6.03 17.79
N SER A 123 -18.06 -5.85 18.30
CA SER A 123 -19.31 -6.26 17.65
C SER A 123 -20.23 -5.07 17.42
N ASN A 124 -20.70 -4.89 16.18
CA ASN A 124 -21.67 -3.86 15.81
C ASN A 124 -22.86 -4.52 15.10
N LEU A 125 -24.08 -4.27 15.57
CA LEU A 125 -25.28 -4.96 15.08
C LEU A 125 -26.42 -3.97 14.80
N ALA A 126 -27.12 -4.14 13.68
CA ALA A 126 -28.36 -3.43 13.38
C ALA A 126 -29.46 -4.39 12.92
N VAL A 127 -30.62 -4.42 13.59
CA VAL A 127 -31.72 -5.35 13.27
C VAL A 127 -33.03 -4.61 12.99
N GLY A 128 -33.73 -4.94 11.91
CA GLY A 128 -35.03 -4.38 11.55
C GLY A 128 -35.06 -3.83 10.12
N SER A 129 -35.55 -2.61 9.90
CA SER A 129 -35.71 -2.07 8.53
C SER A 129 -35.08 -0.69 8.31
N ARG A 130 -34.41 -0.51 7.17
CA ARG A 130 -33.71 0.73 6.79
C ARG A 130 -32.62 1.15 7.78
N ASN A 131 -32.02 0.19 8.46
CA ASN A 131 -30.99 0.41 9.46
C ASN A 131 -29.59 0.36 8.85
N GLN A 132 -28.63 1.00 9.52
CA GLN A 132 -27.23 1.00 9.13
C GLN A 132 -26.35 0.51 10.28
N ALA A 133 -25.51 -0.50 10.05
CA ALA A 133 -24.46 -0.93 10.94
C ALA A 133 -23.11 -0.50 10.35
N ASN A 134 -22.54 0.58 10.88
CA ASN A 134 -21.32 1.20 10.37
C ASN A 134 -20.18 1.05 11.38
N GLN A 135 -19.22 0.18 11.10
CA GLN A 135 -18.07 -0.06 11.96
C GLN A 135 -16.77 0.38 11.27
N SER A 136 -16.08 1.35 11.87
CA SER A 136 -14.82 1.90 11.35
C SER A 136 -14.95 2.44 9.92
N ALA A 137 -16.05 3.16 9.66
CA ALA A 137 -16.44 3.59 8.32
C ALA A 137 -16.63 5.11 8.23
N ILE A 138 -16.51 5.66 7.02
CA ILE A 138 -16.95 7.02 6.70
C ILE A 138 -18.23 6.94 5.87
N ILE A 139 -19.32 7.56 6.35
CA ILE A 139 -20.61 7.59 5.67
C ILE A 139 -20.96 9.04 5.35
N SER A 140 -21.02 9.38 4.06
CA SER A 140 -21.47 10.69 3.57
C SER A 140 -22.79 10.54 2.84
N ASN A 141 -23.83 11.26 3.28
CA ASN A 141 -25.14 11.25 2.66
C ASN A 141 -25.62 12.69 2.37
N ASN A 142 -26.01 12.97 1.13
CA ASN A 142 -26.50 14.28 0.69
C ASN A 142 -25.56 15.46 1.05
N SER A 143 -24.24 15.24 1.03
CA SER A 143 -23.25 16.22 1.51
C SER A 143 -22.35 16.72 0.38
N ASN A 144 -21.77 17.92 0.56
CA ASN A 144 -20.77 18.47 -0.35
C ASN A 144 -19.43 18.58 0.39
N ILE A 145 -18.39 17.91 -0.09
CA ILE A 145 -17.08 17.89 0.56
C ILE A 145 -16.01 18.35 -0.45
N SER A 146 -15.19 19.31 -0.04
CA SER A 146 -14.02 19.76 -0.82
C SER A 146 -12.77 19.57 0.03
N GLY A 147 -11.90 18.64 -0.37
CA GLY A 147 -10.72 18.21 0.39
C GLY A 147 -10.55 16.69 0.40
N THR A 148 -9.94 16.15 1.46
CA THR A 148 -9.60 14.73 1.55
C THR A 148 -10.57 13.98 2.47
N LEU A 149 -11.10 12.85 2.01
CA LEU A 149 -11.73 11.83 2.85
C LEU A 149 -10.73 10.70 2.99
N LEU A 150 -10.26 10.43 4.21
CA LEU A 150 -9.34 9.34 4.49
C LEU A 150 -9.94 8.45 5.57
N ASN A 151 -10.21 7.20 5.24
CA ASN A 151 -10.53 6.15 6.19
C ASN A 151 -9.33 5.21 6.33
N SER A 152 -8.83 5.03 7.55
CA SER A 152 -7.77 4.10 7.93
C SER A 152 -8.33 3.18 9.01
N SER A 153 -8.47 1.89 8.73
CA SER A 153 -9.14 0.94 9.62
C SER A 153 -8.33 -0.35 9.75
N VAL A 154 -7.76 -0.58 10.93
CA VAL A 154 -7.07 -1.83 11.27
C VAL A 154 -7.94 -2.61 12.26
N GLY A 155 -8.30 -3.83 11.89
CA GLY A 155 -9.27 -4.63 12.62
C GLY A 155 -8.82 -6.05 12.89
N ASN A 156 -9.04 -6.54 14.11
CA ASN A 156 -8.87 -7.96 14.42
C ASN A 156 -10.09 -8.50 15.20
N SER A 157 -10.66 -9.62 14.77
CA SER A 157 -11.79 -10.28 15.45
C SER A 157 -13.01 -9.36 15.57
N ARG A 158 -13.40 -8.69 14.48
CA ARG A 158 -14.53 -7.76 14.46
C ARG A 158 -15.75 -8.36 13.78
N VAL A 159 -16.92 -8.14 14.36
CA VAL A 159 -18.19 -8.52 13.76
C VAL A 159 -19.01 -7.26 13.49
N ASN A 160 -19.46 -7.09 12.25
CA ASN A 160 -20.43 -6.07 11.87
C ASN A 160 -21.59 -6.74 11.15
N MET A 161 -22.83 -6.48 11.57
CA MET A 161 -23.97 -7.20 11.04
C MET A 161 -25.21 -6.32 10.92
N ALA A 162 -25.94 -6.45 9.81
CA ALA A 162 -27.24 -5.83 9.61
C ALA A 162 -28.28 -6.87 9.15
N ILE A 163 -29.41 -7.00 9.86
CA ILE A 163 -30.42 -8.05 9.62
C ILE A 163 -31.80 -7.44 9.39
N GLY A 164 -32.44 -7.76 8.26
CA GLY A 164 -33.83 -7.40 7.92
C GLY A 164 -33.97 -6.78 6.53
N THR A 165 -34.70 -5.68 6.38
CA THR A 165 -35.07 -5.14 5.06
C THR A 165 -34.48 -3.77 4.81
N ASP A 166 -33.91 -3.52 3.63
CA ASP A 166 -33.29 -2.25 3.24
C ASP A 166 -32.12 -1.82 4.15
N ASN A 167 -31.42 -2.78 4.76
CA ASN A 167 -30.35 -2.50 5.72
C ASN A 167 -28.97 -2.44 5.07
N LYS A 168 -28.04 -1.72 5.69
CA LYS A 168 -26.64 -1.59 5.23
C LYS A 168 -25.67 -1.98 6.34
N ALA A 169 -24.67 -2.79 6.00
CA ALA A 169 -23.57 -3.19 6.88
C ALA A 169 -22.24 -2.74 6.27
N ASP A 170 -21.65 -1.69 6.84
CA ASP A 170 -20.43 -1.04 6.37
C ASP A 170 -19.29 -1.25 7.38
N GLN A 171 -18.25 -2.00 6.99
CA GLN A 171 -17.11 -2.31 7.86
C GLN A 171 -15.79 -1.91 7.21
N GLY A 172 -15.06 -0.96 7.81
CA GLY A 172 -13.81 -0.46 7.21
C GLY A 172 -14.02 0.17 5.83
N SER A 173 -15.21 0.70 5.55
CA SER A 173 -15.61 1.18 4.23
C SER A 173 -15.79 2.69 4.19
N VAL A 174 -15.81 3.24 2.99
CA VAL A 174 -16.25 4.62 2.72
C VAL A 174 -17.49 4.55 1.85
N ARG A 175 -18.64 4.98 2.39
CA ARG A 175 -19.90 5.06 1.65
C ARG A 175 -20.26 6.52 1.37
N ILE A 176 -20.54 6.82 0.11
CA ILE A 176 -20.83 8.16 -0.39
C ILE A 176 -22.14 8.09 -1.18
N GLU A 177 -23.20 8.66 -0.62
CA GLU A 177 -24.55 8.62 -1.18
C GLU A 177 -25.02 10.01 -1.54
N ASN A 178 -25.47 10.21 -2.77
CA ASN A 178 -26.06 11.47 -3.24
C ASN A 178 -25.21 12.71 -2.89
N SER A 179 -23.89 12.53 -2.82
CA SER A 179 -22.94 13.51 -2.32
C SER A 179 -21.99 13.95 -3.42
N ARG A 180 -21.45 15.17 -3.30
CA ARG A 180 -20.44 15.70 -4.24
C ARG A 180 -19.11 15.85 -3.53
N ILE A 181 -18.08 15.21 -4.07
CA ILE A 181 -16.73 15.25 -3.53
C ILE A 181 -15.80 15.90 -4.55
N ARG A 182 -15.05 16.91 -4.11
CA ARG A 182 -13.96 17.53 -4.88
C ARG A 182 -12.65 17.34 -4.11
N GLY A 183 -11.81 16.43 -4.57
CA GLY A 183 -10.56 16.06 -3.89
C GLY A 183 -10.36 14.56 -3.81
N THR A 184 -9.66 14.09 -2.80
CA THR A 184 -9.23 12.69 -2.69
C THR A 184 -10.13 11.91 -1.75
N VAL A 185 -10.51 10.69 -2.15
CA VAL A 185 -11.12 9.69 -1.27
C VAL A 185 -10.13 8.55 -1.15
N MET A 186 -9.67 8.27 0.06
CA MET A 186 -8.75 7.18 0.34
C MET A 186 -9.36 6.27 1.41
N ASN A 187 -9.38 4.97 1.13
CA ASN A 187 -9.76 3.96 2.10
C ASN A 187 -8.62 2.96 2.23
N THR A 188 -8.02 2.90 3.42
CA THR A 188 -6.96 1.96 3.78
C THR A 188 -7.49 1.06 4.89
N SER A 189 -7.69 -0.22 4.61
CA SER A 189 -8.39 -1.11 5.52
C SER A 189 -7.73 -2.48 5.62
N THR A 190 -7.34 -2.88 6.83
CA THR A 190 -6.75 -4.20 7.13
C THR A 190 -7.68 -5.02 8.00
N MET A 191 -8.25 -6.11 7.45
CA MET A 191 -9.25 -6.95 8.11
C MET A 191 -8.66 -8.29 8.56
N GLN A 192 -8.47 -8.54 9.85
CA GLN A 192 -8.06 -9.84 10.38
C GLN A 192 -9.23 -10.51 11.11
N LYS A 193 -9.52 -11.78 10.81
CA LYS A 193 -10.55 -12.60 11.51
C LYS A 193 -11.88 -11.87 11.66
N SER A 194 -12.29 -11.11 10.64
CA SER A 194 -13.39 -10.16 10.73
C SER A 194 -14.55 -10.57 9.83
N ALA A 195 -15.77 -10.37 10.31
CA ALA A 195 -16.98 -10.69 9.56
C ALA A 195 -17.86 -9.45 9.39
N ASN A 196 -18.25 -9.18 8.14
CA ASN A 196 -19.27 -8.21 7.79
C ASN A 196 -20.46 -8.94 7.14
N MET A 197 -21.67 -8.74 7.66
CA MET A 197 -22.83 -9.51 7.21
C MET A 197 -24.06 -8.62 7.01
N ALA A 198 -24.72 -8.75 5.86
CA ALA A 198 -26.05 -8.21 5.62
C ALA A 198 -27.02 -9.34 5.28
N VAL A 199 -28.07 -9.53 6.07
CA VAL A 199 -28.99 -10.66 5.92
C VAL A 199 -30.43 -10.16 5.79
N GLY A 200 -31.13 -10.58 4.74
CA GLY A 200 -32.55 -10.29 4.52
C GLY A 200 -32.86 -9.81 3.10
N LYS A 201 -33.63 -8.73 2.96
CA LYS A 201 -34.13 -8.23 1.67
C LYS A 201 -33.61 -6.84 1.33
N SER A 202 -33.12 -6.63 0.11
CA SER A 202 -32.62 -5.33 -0.37
C SER A 202 -31.49 -4.77 0.52
N THR A 203 -30.63 -5.65 1.04
CA THR A 203 -29.56 -5.29 1.97
C THR A 203 -28.20 -5.19 1.27
N SER A 204 -27.27 -4.42 1.84
CA SER A 204 -25.90 -4.31 1.32
C SER A 204 -24.86 -4.54 2.40
N ALA A 205 -23.86 -5.37 2.10
CA ALA A 205 -22.68 -5.60 2.93
C ALA A 205 -21.44 -5.05 2.21
N SER A 206 -20.78 -4.06 2.79
CA SER A 206 -19.57 -3.47 2.22
C SER A 206 -18.42 -3.51 3.21
N GLN A 207 -17.39 -4.31 2.89
CA GLN A 207 -16.22 -4.51 3.73
C GLN A 207 -14.97 -4.02 3.01
N ALA A 208 -14.20 -3.14 3.65
CA ALA A 208 -12.97 -2.60 3.09
C ALA A 208 -13.14 -1.98 1.67
N ALA A 209 -14.32 -1.43 1.38
CA ALA A 209 -14.70 -0.95 0.06
C ALA A 209 -15.01 0.56 0.06
N ILE A 210 -14.92 1.18 -1.11
CA ILE A 210 -15.49 2.51 -1.37
C ILE A 210 -16.75 2.32 -2.20
N VAL A 211 -17.91 2.75 -1.68
CA VAL A 211 -19.19 2.65 -2.39
C VAL A 211 -19.75 4.03 -2.64
N MET A 212 -19.89 4.38 -3.92
CA MET A 212 -20.43 5.64 -4.41
C MET A 212 -21.79 5.37 -5.06
N ASP A 213 -22.88 5.80 -4.42
CA ASP A 213 -24.27 5.62 -4.89
C ASP A 213 -24.89 6.99 -5.19
N GLY A 214 -25.13 7.29 -6.47
CA GLY A 214 -25.62 8.59 -6.91
C GLY A 214 -24.66 9.75 -6.61
N ALA A 215 -23.38 9.45 -6.36
CA ALA A 215 -22.36 10.42 -5.96
C ALA A 215 -21.58 10.98 -7.16
N GLN A 216 -21.04 12.19 -7.00
CA GLN A 216 -20.15 12.81 -7.99
C GLN A 216 -18.76 13.02 -7.39
N LEU A 217 -17.74 12.41 -8.01
CA LEU A 217 -16.35 12.60 -7.64
C LEU A 217 -15.61 13.44 -8.70
N ARG A 218 -14.99 14.53 -8.27
CA ARG A 218 -14.01 15.29 -9.06
C ARG A 218 -12.66 15.27 -8.33
N GLY A 219 -11.89 14.22 -8.61
CA GLY A 219 -10.59 13.94 -7.98
C GLY A 219 -10.28 12.45 -8.07
N ILE A 220 -9.62 11.88 -7.04
CA ILE A 220 -9.14 10.50 -7.07
C ILE A 220 -9.79 9.71 -5.93
N ALA A 221 -10.24 8.48 -6.23
CA ALA A 221 -10.59 7.49 -5.22
C ALA A 221 -9.54 6.38 -5.21
N VAL A 222 -8.96 6.09 -4.05
CA VAL A 222 -7.97 5.03 -3.84
C VAL A 222 -8.48 4.08 -2.76
N ASN A 223 -8.65 2.81 -3.11
CA ASN A 223 -8.97 1.75 -2.15
C ASN A 223 -7.76 0.83 -1.99
N ASN A 224 -7.21 0.79 -0.78
CA ASN A 224 -6.15 -0.11 -0.35
C ASN A 224 -6.70 -1.02 0.75
N ALA A 225 -7.06 -2.25 0.40
CA ALA A 225 -7.66 -3.19 1.34
C ALA A 225 -6.82 -4.45 1.42
N SER A 226 -6.54 -4.91 2.63
CA SER A 226 -5.89 -6.19 2.92
C SER A 226 -6.65 -6.94 4.00
N GLY A 227 -6.48 -8.25 4.09
CA GLY A 227 -7.10 -9.00 5.18
C GLY A 227 -6.73 -10.47 5.24
N GLU A 228 -6.94 -11.09 6.40
CA GLU A 228 -6.70 -12.52 6.63
C GLU A 228 -7.92 -13.08 7.36
N ASN A 229 -8.52 -14.15 6.85
CA ASN A 229 -9.76 -14.73 7.41
C ASN A 229 -10.88 -13.67 7.55
N ALA A 230 -11.03 -12.83 6.53
CA ALA A 230 -12.07 -11.80 6.46
C ALA A 230 -13.24 -12.28 5.59
N VAL A 231 -14.45 -12.19 6.13
CA VAL A 231 -15.68 -12.68 5.50
C VAL A 231 -16.64 -11.51 5.28
N ASN A 232 -17.10 -11.33 4.04
CA ASN A 232 -18.17 -10.38 3.71
C ASN A 232 -19.34 -11.12 3.07
N VAL A 233 -20.50 -11.14 3.72
CA VAL A 233 -21.66 -11.94 3.27
C VAL A 233 -22.88 -11.06 3.11
N ALA A 234 -23.57 -11.21 1.99
CA ALA A 234 -24.91 -10.67 1.77
C ALA A 234 -25.88 -11.81 1.42
N ALA A 235 -26.81 -12.13 2.31
CA ALA A 235 -27.65 -13.34 2.19
C ALA A 235 -29.15 -13.03 2.18
N GLY A 236 -29.88 -13.54 1.18
CA GLY A 236 -31.32 -13.31 0.99
C GLY A 236 -31.68 -12.73 -0.39
N TYR A 237 -32.67 -11.83 -0.49
CA TYR A 237 -33.23 -11.38 -1.78
C TYR A 237 -32.81 -9.96 -2.15
N LYS A 238 -32.29 -9.76 -3.39
CA LYS A 238 -31.81 -8.46 -3.91
C LYS A 238 -30.72 -7.82 -3.05
N ASN A 239 -29.77 -8.63 -2.59
CA ASN A 239 -28.69 -8.15 -1.75
C ASN A 239 -27.41 -7.91 -2.55
N GLN A 240 -26.52 -7.08 -2.03
CA GLN A 240 -25.22 -6.77 -2.63
C GLN A 240 -24.09 -6.97 -1.62
N ALA A 241 -22.99 -7.57 -2.07
CA ALA A 241 -21.76 -7.69 -1.28
C ALA A 241 -20.61 -7.02 -2.04
N HIS A 242 -19.96 -6.05 -1.41
CA HIS A 242 -18.83 -5.31 -1.97
C HIS A 242 -17.62 -5.48 -1.06
N GLN A 243 -16.59 -6.17 -1.53
CA GLN A 243 -15.39 -6.42 -0.74
C GLN A 243 -14.18 -5.89 -1.48
N SER A 244 -13.37 -5.08 -0.79
CA SER A 244 -12.07 -4.61 -1.28
C SER A 244 -12.12 -3.90 -2.63
N SER A 245 -13.25 -3.29 -2.97
CA SER A 245 -13.52 -2.71 -4.28
C SER A 245 -13.90 -1.23 -4.20
N ILE A 246 -13.79 -0.54 -5.33
CA ILE A 246 -14.47 0.74 -5.57
C ILE A 246 -15.69 0.47 -6.43
N VAL A 247 -16.87 0.78 -5.90
CA VAL A 247 -18.16 0.61 -6.58
C VAL A 247 -18.73 1.98 -6.87
N VAL A 248 -19.05 2.23 -8.15
CA VAL A 248 -19.71 3.46 -8.59
C VAL A 248 -21.03 3.07 -9.22
N ASP A 249 -22.12 3.43 -8.55
CA ASP A 249 -23.50 3.16 -8.96
C ASP A 249 -24.21 4.50 -9.28
N GLY A 250 -24.78 4.60 -10.48
CA GLY A 250 -25.54 5.76 -10.99
C GLY A 250 -24.95 6.50 -12.19
N ASP A 251 -25.83 7.17 -12.96
CA ASP A 251 -25.55 7.84 -14.25
C ASP A 251 -24.64 9.10 -14.17
N LYS A 252 -24.02 9.35 -13.02
CA LYS A 252 -23.30 10.59 -12.71
C LYS A 252 -21.85 10.35 -12.30
N ALA A 253 -21.16 9.44 -12.99
CA ALA A 253 -19.71 9.31 -12.86
C ALA A 253 -19.06 10.68 -13.15
N GLY A 254 -18.47 11.29 -12.12
CA GLY A 254 -17.75 12.56 -12.27
C GLY A 254 -16.46 12.39 -13.07
N LYS A 255 -15.72 13.49 -13.32
CA LYS A 255 -14.44 13.47 -14.04
C LYS A 255 -13.26 12.94 -13.18
N GLY A 256 -13.53 11.99 -12.28
CA GLY A 256 -12.56 11.46 -11.33
C GLY A 256 -11.96 10.12 -11.77
N SER A 257 -10.83 9.76 -11.17
CA SER A 257 -10.18 8.46 -11.35
C SER A 257 -10.40 7.57 -10.13
N ALA A 258 -10.53 6.27 -10.34
CA ALA A 258 -10.66 5.28 -9.28
C ALA A 258 -9.60 4.20 -9.43
N VAL A 259 -8.88 3.89 -8.36
CA VAL A 259 -7.82 2.88 -8.32
C VAL A 259 -8.05 1.97 -7.13
N THR A 260 -8.18 0.67 -7.38
CA THR A 260 -8.11 -0.37 -6.34
C THR A 260 -6.72 -0.98 -6.42
N LEU A 261 -5.97 -0.97 -5.34
CA LEU A 261 -4.63 -1.56 -5.30
C LEU A 261 -4.76 -3.08 -5.07
N PRO A 262 -4.14 -3.93 -5.92
CA PRO A 262 -4.14 -5.38 -5.70
C PRO A 262 -3.29 -5.74 -4.47
N GLN A 263 -3.78 -6.70 -3.67
CA GLN A 263 -3.12 -7.26 -2.49
C GLN A 263 -3.44 -8.77 -2.44
N ASP A 264 -2.44 -9.63 -2.34
CA ASP A 264 -2.53 -11.12 -2.39
C ASP A 264 -3.20 -11.77 -1.15
N THR A 265 -4.13 -11.09 -0.48
CA THR A 265 -4.58 -11.49 0.86
C THR A 265 -6.06 -11.87 0.98
N PHE A 266 -6.89 -11.65 -0.05
CA PHE A 266 -8.26 -12.19 -0.04
C PHE A 266 -8.30 -13.54 -0.78
N PRO A 267 -8.41 -14.70 -0.09
CA PRO A 267 -8.91 -15.89 -0.76
C PRO A 267 -10.30 -15.55 -1.32
N ALA A 268 -10.49 -15.78 -2.61
CA ALA A 268 -11.70 -15.46 -3.34
C ALA A 268 -12.86 -16.39 -2.93
N ASP A 269 -13.44 -16.17 -1.74
CA ASP A 269 -14.70 -16.79 -1.32
C ASP A 269 -15.76 -15.70 -1.08
N SER A 270 -16.12 -14.98 -2.14
CA SER A 270 -17.34 -14.17 -2.18
C SER A 270 -18.51 -15.03 -2.68
N GLY A 271 -19.19 -15.72 -1.77
CA GLY A 271 -20.39 -16.50 -2.10
C GLY A 271 -21.64 -15.61 -2.19
N GLY A 272 -22.09 -15.30 -3.41
CA GLY A 272 -23.36 -14.61 -3.66
C GLY A 272 -24.35 -15.49 -4.42
N THR A 273 -25.44 -15.92 -3.77
CA THR A 273 -26.54 -16.62 -4.45
C THR A 273 -27.61 -15.60 -4.87
N GLY A 274 -27.47 -15.00 -6.06
CA GLY A 274 -28.49 -14.11 -6.60
C GLY A 274 -28.16 -13.57 -8.00
N GLN A 275 -29.05 -13.81 -8.97
CA GLN A 275 -28.95 -13.26 -10.33
C GLN A 275 -29.17 -11.73 -10.32
N GLY A 276 -28.24 -10.98 -10.91
CA GLY A 276 -28.35 -9.53 -11.13
C GLY A 276 -27.44 -9.07 -12.28
N GLU A 277 -28.01 -8.25 -13.16
CA GLU A 277 -27.46 -7.83 -14.46
C GLU A 277 -26.18 -6.98 -14.37
N HIS A 278 -25.25 -7.20 -15.31
CA HIS A 278 -24.00 -6.44 -15.44
C HIS A 278 -24.14 -5.35 -16.52
N SER A 279 -23.95 -4.09 -16.13
CA SER A 279 -23.83 -2.94 -17.02
C SER A 279 -22.40 -2.75 -17.53
N ILE A 280 -22.27 -2.45 -18.83
CA ILE A 280 -21.02 -2.28 -19.58
C ILE A 280 -20.94 -0.82 -20.07
N PRO A 281 -19.81 -0.10 -19.98
CA PRO A 281 -19.64 1.15 -20.71
C PRO A 281 -19.08 0.92 -22.12
N ALA A 282 -19.79 1.46 -23.11
CA ALA A 282 -19.35 1.61 -24.48
C ALA A 282 -18.30 2.73 -24.61
N TYR A 283 -17.25 2.50 -25.41
CA TYR A 283 -16.32 3.53 -25.87
C TYR A 283 -16.76 4.03 -27.25
N THR A 284 -16.99 5.34 -27.39
CA THR A 284 -17.12 6.01 -28.69
C THR A 284 -15.93 6.94 -28.88
N GLY A 285 -15.14 6.70 -29.93
CA GLY A 285 -14.03 7.56 -30.34
C GLY A 285 -14.41 8.52 -31.47
N ARG A 286 -13.64 9.61 -31.59
CA ARG A 286 -13.11 10.25 -32.83
C ARG A 286 -12.21 11.45 -32.45
N LYS A 287 -10.91 11.40 -32.81
CA LYS A 287 -10.18 12.14 -33.89
C LYS A 287 -10.07 13.66 -33.64
N MET A 288 -8.94 14.37 -33.76
CA MET A 288 -7.70 14.27 -34.57
C MET A 288 -6.54 15.02 -33.88
N MET A 289 -5.28 14.64 -34.13
CA MET A 289 -4.35 15.41 -34.99
C MET A 289 -3.07 14.59 -35.25
N GLN A 290 -2.66 14.58 -36.51
CA GLN A 290 -1.41 14.05 -37.01
C GLN A 290 -0.28 15.01 -36.66
N ASP A 291 0.87 14.47 -36.28
CA ASP A 291 2.14 14.98 -36.79
C ASP A 291 3.12 13.81 -36.93
N ARG A 292 3.69 13.69 -38.13
CA ARG A 292 4.68 12.70 -38.51
C ARG A 292 6.05 13.10 -37.98
N LYS A 293 6.61 12.30 -37.07
CA LYS A 293 8.06 12.15 -36.88
C LYS A 293 8.38 10.67 -36.67
N GLU A 294 9.46 10.23 -37.31
CA GLU A 294 10.07 8.90 -37.38
C GLU A 294 9.47 7.85 -36.42
N GLN A 295 8.79 6.84 -36.98
CA GLN A 295 8.28 5.71 -36.23
C GLN A 295 9.45 4.85 -35.72
N LYS A 296 9.82 5.07 -34.46
CA LYS A 296 10.48 4.05 -33.64
C LYS A 296 9.62 2.79 -33.74
N ALA A 297 10.22 1.64 -34.08
CA ALA A 297 9.48 0.38 -34.22
C ALA A 297 8.64 0.15 -32.95
N ALA A 298 7.34 -0.08 -33.11
CA ALA A 298 6.42 -0.25 -31.99
C ALA A 298 6.85 -1.47 -31.16
N GLN A 299 7.06 -1.29 -29.86
CA GLN A 299 7.48 -2.36 -28.97
C GLN A 299 6.41 -3.46 -28.92
N HIS A 300 6.82 -4.72 -29.02
CA HIS A 300 5.94 -5.88 -28.96
C HIS A 300 6.60 -7.02 -28.18
N VAL A 301 5.79 -7.96 -27.69
CA VAL A 301 6.30 -9.18 -27.06
C VAL A 301 7.05 -10.01 -28.12
N PRO A 302 8.32 -10.38 -27.89
CA PRO A 302 9.09 -11.19 -28.84
C PRO A 302 8.40 -12.53 -29.12
N GLY A 303 8.32 -12.89 -30.40
CA GLY A 303 7.75 -14.17 -30.84
C GLY A 303 6.25 -14.33 -30.64
N GLN A 304 5.50 -13.27 -30.28
CA GLN A 304 4.04 -13.36 -30.15
C GLN A 304 3.29 -12.56 -31.21
N VAL A 305 2.32 -13.24 -31.82
CA VAL A 305 1.41 -12.66 -32.81
C VAL A 305 -0.02 -12.78 -32.32
N VAL A 306 -0.78 -11.71 -32.51
CA VAL A 306 -2.21 -11.63 -32.20
C VAL A 306 -2.96 -11.50 -33.52
N PHE A 307 -4.01 -12.30 -33.68
CA PHE A 307 -4.91 -12.20 -34.83
C PHE A 307 -6.32 -12.64 -34.45
N LEU A 308 -7.29 -12.30 -35.29
CA LEU A 308 -8.69 -12.62 -35.07
C LEU A 308 -9.16 -13.67 -36.08
N VAL A 309 -10.03 -14.57 -35.65
CA VAL A 309 -10.77 -15.49 -36.54
C VAL A 309 -12.28 -15.40 -36.26
N ASP A 310 -13.09 -15.92 -37.19
CA ASP A 310 -14.55 -15.94 -37.03
C ASP A 310 -14.97 -16.77 -35.81
N ASN A 311 -15.97 -16.28 -35.07
CA ASN A 311 -16.52 -16.94 -33.89
C ASN A 311 -17.57 -18.00 -34.27
N ASP A 312 -17.17 -18.93 -35.15
CA ASP A 312 -17.96 -20.06 -35.59
C ASP A 312 -17.09 -21.30 -35.81
N LYS A 313 -17.73 -22.41 -36.21
CA LYS A 313 -17.02 -23.68 -36.46
C LYS A 313 -16.03 -23.57 -37.63
N ALA A 314 -16.29 -22.72 -38.63
CA ALA A 314 -15.43 -22.55 -39.78
C ALA A 314 -14.16 -21.76 -39.43
N GLY A 315 -14.28 -20.71 -38.60
CA GLY A 315 -13.16 -19.94 -38.07
C GLY A 315 -12.24 -20.78 -37.19
N LEU A 316 -12.80 -21.61 -36.31
CA LEU A 316 -12.02 -22.55 -35.49
C LEU A 316 -11.32 -23.63 -36.34
N ALA A 317 -11.98 -24.17 -37.36
CA ALA A 317 -11.34 -25.13 -38.28
C ALA A 317 -10.24 -24.48 -39.15
N GLY A 318 -10.42 -23.20 -39.52
CA GLY A 318 -9.42 -22.41 -40.23
C GLY A 318 -8.16 -22.15 -39.41
N LEU A 319 -8.29 -22.05 -38.07
CA LEU A 319 -7.18 -21.79 -37.16
C LEU A 319 -6.12 -22.89 -37.20
N ASP A 320 -6.52 -24.17 -37.16
CA ASP A 320 -5.56 -25.28 -37.16
C ASP A 320 -4.74 -25.34 -38.46
N ARG A 321 -5.39 -25.00 -39.59
CA ARG A 321 -4.72 -24.88 -40.90
C ARG A 321 -3.69 -23.76 -40.89
N VAL A 322 -4.05 -22.59 -40.36
CA VAL A 322 -3.18 -21.42 -40.26
C VAL A 322 -2.01 -21.71 -39.31
N ALA A 323 -2.28 -22.29 -38.14
CA ALA A 323 -1.27 -22.63 -37.16
C ALA A 323 -0.21 -23.58 -37.72
N LYS A 324 -0.63 -24.64 -38.44
CA LYS A 324 0.28 -25.58 -39.08
C LYS A 324 1.10 -24.94 -40.21
N LYS A 325 0.47 -24.09 -41.04
CA LYS A 325 1.14 -23.41 -42.17
C LYS A 325 2.24 -22.46 -41.70
N TYR A 326 2.01 -21.75 -40.61
CA TYR A 326 2.94 -20.73 -40.09
C TYR A 326 3.79 -21.20 -38.91
N GLN A 327 3.68 -22.48 -38.51
CA GLN A 327 4.38 -23.07 -37.36
C GLN A 327 4.12 -22.26 -36.08
N LEU A 328 2.85 -21.92 -35.86
CA LEU A 328 2.40 -21.22 -34.68
C LEU A 328 2.04 -22.23 -33.58
N ASP A 329 2.51 -21.95 -32.37
CA ASP A 329 1.96 -22.57 -31.18
C ASP A 329 0.77 -21.74 -30.71
N VAL A 330 -0.43 -22.31 -30.85
CA VAL A 330 -1.68 -21.60 -30.56
C VAL A 330 -1.89 -21.58 -29.06
N GLY A 331 -1.72 -20.41 -28.46
CA GLY A 331 -1.92 -20.17 -27.04
C GLY A 331 -3.36 -19.76 -26.71
N GLU A 332 -3.49 -18.63 -26.02
CA GLU A 332 -4.76 -18.14 -25.50
C GLU A 332 -5.77 -17.79 -26.61
N LYS A 333 -7.03 -18.19 -26.39
CA LYS A 333 -8.17 -17.87 -27.25
C LYS A 333 -9.22 -17.13 -26.42
N THR A 334 -9.54 -15.91 -26.83
CA THR A 334 -10.52 -15.07 -26.12
C THR A 334 -11.65 -14.71 -27.07
N VAL A 335 -12.89 -15.05 -26.71
CA VAL A 335 -14.07 -14.63 -27.50
C VAL A 335 -14.32 -13.15 -27.25
N LEU A 336 -14.06 -12.31 -28.26
CA LEU A 336 -14.37 -10.89 -28.24
C LEU A 336 -15.83 -10.68 -28.65
N LYS A 337 -16.74 -10.77 -27.67
CA LYS A 337 -18.21 -10.67 -27.89
C LYS A 337 -18.62 -9.40 -28.65
N SER A 338 -17.96 -8.28 -28.39
CA SER A 338 -18.22 -6.99 -29.07
C SER A 338 -17.88 -6.99 -30.55
N LEU A 339 -16.94 -7.84 -30.97
CA LEU A 339 -16.50 -7.96 -32.37
C LEU A 339 -17.09 -9.20 -33.05
N ASN A 340 -17.75 -10.08 -32.29
CA ASN A 340 -18.13 -11.42 -32.72
C ASN A 340 -16.97 -12.16 -33.41
N ARG A 341 -15.80 -12.17 -32.76
CA ARG A 341 -14.56 -12.79 -33.22
C ARG A 341 -13.86 -13.50 -32.07
N ILE A 342 -12.96 -14.42 -32.40
CA ILE A 342 -12.04 -15.04 -31.46
C ILE A 342 -10.68 -14.38 -31.65
N MET A 343 -10.17 -13.73 -30.62
CA MET A 343 -8.79 -13.30 -30.57
C MET A 343 -7.92 -14.51 -30.24
N VAL A 344 -6.88 -14.70 -31.04
CA VAL A 344 -5.92 -15.78 -30.88
C VAL A 344 -4.56 -15.14 -30.65
N VAL A 345 -3.94 -15.50 -29.53
CA VAL A 345 -2.54 -15.20 -29.25
C VAL A 345 -1.74 -16.46 -29.56
N SER A 346 -0.74 -16.35 -30.42
CA SER A 346 0.12 -17.47 -30.79
C SER A 346 1.59 -17.13 -30.67
N SER A 347 2.38 -18.12 -30.29
CA SER A 347 3.83 -18.02 -30.20
C SER A 347 4.48 -18.55 -31.47
N THR A 348 5.61 -17.97 -31.86
CA THR A 348 6.40 -18.38 -33.01
C THR A 348 7.89 -18.19 -32.72
N ALA A 349 8.73 -19.07 -33.26
CA ALA A 349 10.18 -18.94 -33.20
C ALA A 349 10.74 -17.94 -34.24
N LYS A 350 9.88 -17.45 -35.15
CA LYS A 350 10.23 -16.47 -36.20
C LYS A 350 9.94 -15.05 -35.73
N ASP A 351 10.35 -14.07 -36.53
CA ASP A 351 10.01 -12.67 -36.24
C ASP A 351 8.48 -12.46 -36.27
N ALA A 352 7.97 -11.87 -35.19
CA ALA A 352 6.53 -11.71 -35.00
C ALA A 352 5.91 -10.71 -35.99
N ALA A 353 6.66 -9.68 -36.41
CA ALA A 353 6.17 -8.71 -37.39
C ALA A 353 6.09 -9.32 -38.79
N GLU A 354 7.07 -10.11 -39.19
CA GLU A 354 7.05 -10.85 -40.45
C GLU A 354 5.87 -11.83 -40.52
N ILE A 355 5.66 -12.60 -39.46
CA ILE A 355 4.55 -13.56 -39.39
C ILE A 355 3.20 -12.86 -39.38
N ALA A 356 3.07 -11.76 -38.64
CA ALA A 356 1.86 -10.96 -38.63
C ALA A 356 1.50 -10.43 -40.02
N GLU A 357 2.48 -9.92 -40.79
CA GLU A 357 2.26 -9.47 -42.17
C GLU A 357 1.88 -10.61 -43.11
N ALA A 358 2.44 -11.80 -42.92
CA ALA A 358 2.07 -12.96 -43.72
C ALA A 358 0.63 -13.43 -43.42
N LEU A 359 0.24 -13.44 -42.14
CA LEU A 359 -1.09 -13.84 -41.68
C LEU A 359 -2.21 -12.93 -42.18
N LYS A 360 -1.93 -11.64 -42.44
CA LYS A 360 -2.92 -10.73 -43.06
C LYS A 360 -3.42 -11.20 -44.43
N LYS A 361 -2.67 -12.06 -45.12
CA LYS A 361 -3.02 -12.62 -46.43
C LYS A 361 -3.84 -13.91 -46.34
N GLU A 362 -4.04 -14.46 -45.13
CA GLU A 362 -4.77 -15.71 -44.94
C GLU A 362 -6.29 -15.53 -44.95
N PRO A 363 -7.03 -16.33 -45.75
CA PRO A 363 -8.49 -16.33 -45.69
C PRO A 363 -9.00 -16.75 -44.31
N GLY A 364 -9.86 -15.91 -43.72
CA GLY A 364 -10.46 -16.13 -42.39
C GLY A 364 -9.62 -15.61 -41.22
N VAL A 365 -8.48 -14.97 -41.49
CA VAL A 365 -7.68 -14.25 -40.49
C VAL A 365 -7.91 -12.75 -40.63
N TYR A 366 -8.22 -12.09 -39.53
CA TYR A 366 -8.45 -10.65 -39.48
C TYR A 366 -7.50 -9.98 -38.49
N ASN A 367 -7.10 -8.75 -38.79
CA ASN A 367 -6.32 -7.87 -37.92
C ASN A 367 -5.10 -8.57 -37.26
N SER A 368 -4.27 -9.22 -38.07
CA SER A 368 -3.02 -9.81 -37.58
C SER A 368 -1.96 -8.74 -37.32
N GLN A 369 -1.31 -8.83 -36.16
CA GLN A 369 -0.30 -7.89 -35.69
C GLN A 369 0.60 -8.57 -34.64
N PRO A 370 1.82 -8.06 -34.40
CA PRO A 370 2.57 -8.38 -33.19
C PRO A 370 1.75 -8.08 -31.93
N ASN A 371 2.04 -8.77 -30.83
CA ASN A 371 1.46 -8.43 -29.54
C ASN A 371 2.11 -7.14 -28.98
N TYR A 372 1.56 -5.98 -29.35
CA TYR A 372 2.11 -4.68 -28.98
C TYR A 372 2.05 -4.40 -27.48
N VAL A 373 3.12 -3.82 -26.95
CA VAL A 373 3.22 -3.34 -25.58
C VAL A 373 2.77 -1.88 -25.55
N PHE A 374 1.75 -1.59 -24.76
CA PHE A 374 1.28 -0.22 -24.53
C PHE A 374 1.79 0.27 -23.17
N ALA A 375 2.53 1.38 -23.16
CA ALA A 375 2.98 2.05 -21.95
C ALA A 375 2.06 3.23 -21.61
N THR A 376 1.79 3.43 -20.31
CA THR A 376 1.12 4.63 -19.80
C THR A 376 2.11 5.79 -19.74
N MET A 377 1.74 6.99 -20.23
CA MET A 377 2.65 8.14 -20.26
C MET A 377 2.88 8.73 -18.86
N GLY A 378 3.99 8.36 -18.23
CA GLY A 378 4.60 9.05 -17.09
C GLY A 378 6.12 9.01 -17.24
N ARG A 379 6.81 10.15 -17.17
CA ARG A 379 8.30 10.24 -17.24
C ARG A 379 9.00 9.84 -15.92
N GLN A 380 8.31 9.10 -15.06
CA GLN A 380 8.71 8.76 -13.70
C GLN A 380 8.28 7.33 -13.39
N ASP A 381 9.06 6.64 -12.57
CA ASP A 381 8.73 5.32 -12.04
C ASP A 381 7.34 5.40 -11.36
N PRO A 382 6.35 4.61 -11.82
CA PRO A 382 4.93 4.86 -11.54
C PRO A 382 4.54 4.73 -10.07
N LEU A 383 5.36 4.05 -9.26
CA LEU A 383 5.16 3.89 -7.81
C LEU A 383 6.07 4.81 -6.98
N SER A 384 6.94 5.62 -7.60
CA SER A 384 7.75 6.62 -6.88
C SER A 384 6.93 7.59 -6.01
N PRO A 385 5.68 7.98 -6.35
CA PRO A 385 4.86 8.79 -5.44
C PRO A 385 4.46 8.09 -4.13
N MET A 386 4.60 6.76 -4.05
CA MET A 386 4.36 5.97 -2.84
C MET A 386 5.55 5.97 -1.88
N GLN A 387 6.72 6.44 -2.34
CA GLN A 387 7.93 6.48 -1.53
C GLN A 387 8.04 7.82 -0.78
N ASN A 388 7.93 7.78 0.53
CA ASN A 388 8.15 8.95 1.38
C ASN A 388 9.56 9.55 1.17
N LEU A 389 10.60 8.71 1.03
CA LEU A 389 11.98 9.12 0.76
C LEU A 389 12.14 9.97 -0.52
N VAL A 390 11.40 9.64 -1.58
CA VAL A 390 11.40 10.42 -2.84
C VAL A 390 10.94 11.85 -2.57
N SER A 391 9.85 12.00 -1.82
CA SER A 391 9.29 13.32 -1.49
C SER A 391 10.14 14.08 -0.46
N MET A 392 10.72 13.39 0.52
CA MET A 392 11.51 14.01 1.60
C MET A 392 12.82 14.58 1.08
N LEU A 393 13.47 13.89 0.15
CA LEU A 393 14.76 14.27 -0.40
C LEU A 393 14.68 14.96 -1.76
N ASP A 394 13.48 15.15 -2.32
CA ASP A 394 13.32 15.57 -3.72
C ASP A 394 14.29 14.80 -4.63
N LEU A 395 14.17 13.47 -4.63
CA LEU A 395 15.14 12.60 -5.30
C LEU A 395 15.26 12.93 -6.80
N GLN A 396 14.22 13.50 -7.42
CA GLN A 396 14.31 13.99 -8.78
C GLN A 396 15.34 15.10 -8.94
N GLU A 397 15.38 16.09 -8.04
CA GLU A 397 16.40 17.14 -8.06
C GLU A 397 17.78 16.57 -7.71
N VAL A 398 17.86 15.70 -6.70
CA VAL A 398 19.12 15.05 -6.28
C VAL A 398 19.75 14.29 -7.43
N HIS A 399 18.99 13.41 -8.10
CA HIS A 399 19.45 12.60 -9.22
C HIS A 399 19.85 13.42 -10.45
N GLY A 400 19.40 14.67 -10.54
CA GLY A 400 19.89 15.61 -11.55
C GLY A 400 21.33 16.08 -11.31
N LYS A 401 21.87 15.87 -10.11
CA LYS A 401 23.20 16.33 -9.68
C LYS A 401 24.13 15.18 -9.29
N VAL A 402 23.62 14.19 -8.54
CA VAL A 402 24.32 12.96 -8.13
C VAL A 402 23.33 11.79 -8.12
N SER A 403 23.75 10.63 -8.60
CA SER A 403 22.92 9.42 -8.68
C SER A 403 23.61 8.14 -8.17
N GLY A 404 24.85 8.23 -7.71
CA GLY A 404 25.66 7.12 -7.20
C GLY A 404 26.53 6.46 -8.28
N LYS A 405 26.82 7.16 -9.37
CA LYS A 405 27.59 6.60 -10.50
C LYS A 405 28.99 6.17 -10.05
N ASN A 406 29.45 5.05 -10.61
CA ASN A 406 30.77 4.44 -10.34
C ASN A 406 31.00 4.06 -8.87
N ILE A 407 29.94 3.96 -8.06
CA ILE A 407 30.02 3.48 -6.69
C ILE A 407 29.45 2.06 -6.64
N THR A 408 30.18 1.15 -6.00
CA THR A 408 29.73 -0.23 -5.77
C THR A 408 29.31 -0.41 -4.31
N VAL A 409 28.07 -0.86 -4.10
CA VAL A 409 27.52 -1.16 -2.78
C VAL A 409 27.27 -2.67 -2.66
N ALA A 410 27.92 -3.32 -1.70
CA ALA A 410 27.62 -4.69 -1.33
C ALA A 410 26.44 -4.74 -0.36
N VAL A 411 25.44 -5.55 -0.71
CA VAL A 411 24.29 -5.86 0.15
C VAL A 411 24.54 -7.23 0.77
N VAL A 412 24.96 -7.24 2.03
CA VAL A 412 25.19 -8.46 2.81
C VAL A 412 23.94 -8.71 3.66
N ASP A 413 23.08 -9.61 3.17
CA ASP A 413 21.74 -9.82 3.73
C ASP A 413 21.24 -11.25 3.40
N THR A 414 19.94 -11.50 3.56
CA THR A 414 19.20 -12.47 2.77
C THR A 414 19.31 -12.17 1.27
N GLY A 415 18.94 -13.12 0.42
CA GLY A 415 19.15 -12.96 -1.02
C GLY A 415 18.35 -11.82 -1.65
N VAL A 416 18.93 -11.19 -2.66
CA VAL A 416 18.27 -10.16 -3.49
C VAL A 416 17.67 -10.83 -4.72
N GLU A 417 16.43 -10.50 -5.09
CA GLU A 417 15.87 -10.94 -6.38
C GLU A 417 16.59 -10.24 -7.54
N VAL A 418 17.59 -10.92 -8.12
CA VAL A 418 18.47 -10.34 -9.15
C VAL A 418 17.75 -10.00 -10.46
N GLU A 419 16.64 -10.68 -10.75
CA GLU A 419 15.81 -10.43 -11.94
C GLU A 419 14.66 -9.45 -11.69
N HIS A 420 14.59 -8.85 -10.50
CA HIS A 420 13.58 -7.84 -10.20
C HIS A 420 13.73 -6.67 -11.19
N GLN A 421 12.63 -6.22 -11.80
CA GLN A 421 12.63 -5.22 -12.87
C GLN A 421 13.37 -3.93 -12.49
N ASP A 422 13.22 -3.48 -11.24
CA ASP A 422 13.90 -2.31 -10.66
C ASP A 422 15.36 -2.54 -10.27
N LEU A 423 15.83 -3.79 -10.14
CA LEU A 423 17.17 -4.10 -9.62
C LEU A 423 18.10 -4.68 -10.67
N ARG A 424 17.58 -5.43 -11.64
CA ARG A 424 18.40 -6.23 -12.59
C ARG A 424 19.46 -5.44 -13.35
N SER A 425 19.23 -4.17 -13.63
CA SER A 425 20.19 -3.31 -14.34
C SER A 425 21.28 -2.74 -13.43
N ARG A 426 21.17 -2.97 -12.12
CA ARG A 426 22.05 -2.46 -11.06
C ARG A 426 22.86 -3.57 -10.42
N ILE A 427 22.37 -4.81 -10.46
CA ILE A 427 23.11 -5.99 -9.97
C ILE A 427 24.30 -6.27 -10.89
N VAL A 428 25.51 -6.10 -10.38
CA VAL A 428 26.77 -6.40 -11.11
C VAL A 428 27.35 -7.77 -10.77
N GLY A 429 26.88 -8.37 -9.68
CA GLY A 429 27.26 -9.70 -9.24
C GLY A 429 26.39 -10.18 -8.10
N TYR A 430 26.34 -11.49 -7.92
CA TYR A 430 25.68 -12.10 -6.77
C TYR A 430 26.40 -13.38 -6.35
N GLN A 431 26.39 -13.67 -5.06
CA GLN A 431 26.99 -14.90 -4.51
C GLN A 431 26.21 -15.39 -3.30
N ASN A 432 26.25 -16.70 -3.08
CA ASN A 432 25.55 -17.37 -1.98
C ASN A 432 26.54 -17.99 -1.00
N PHE A 433 26.43 -17.64 0.27
CA PHE A 433 27.27 -18.12 1.36
C PHE A 433 26.52 -19.01 2.35
N ILE A 434 25.22 -19.24 2.16
CA ILE A 434 24.45 -20.21 2.93
C ILE A 434 24.63 -21.60 2.33
N SER A 435 25.33 -22.48 3.04
CA SER A 435 25.48 -23.88 2.68
C SER A 435 24.12 -24.60 2.58
N ALA A 436 24.00 -25.58 1.68
CA ALA A 436 22.81 -26.43 1.49
C ALA A 436 21.53 -25.73 1.01
N SER A 437 21.61 -24.50 0.49
CA SER A 437 20.50 -23.84 -0.20
C SER A 437 20.98 -23.11 -1.43
N ALA A 438 20.18 -23.04 -2.49
CA ALA A 438 20.50 -22.26 -3.68
C ALA A 438 20.32 -20.76 -3.41
N TYR A 439 20.96 -19.92 -4.23
CA TYR A 439 20.67 -18.49 -4.24
C TYR A 439 19.20 -18.27 -4.64
N GLN A 440 18.50 -17.40 -3.92
CA GLN A 440 17.12 -17.03 -4.21
C GLN A 440 16.86 -15.60 -3.73
N GLY A 441 15.95 -14.87 -4.39
CA GLY A 441 15.48 -13.58 -3.90
C GLY A 441 14.58 -13.75 -2.68
N GLU A 442 14.90 -13.01 -1.61
CA GLU A 442 14.22 -13.03 -0.31
C GLU A 442 13.74 -11.61 0.04
N ILE A 443 12.74 -11.51 0.91
CA ILE A 443 11.98 -10.28 1.17
C ILE A 443 12.89 -9.17 1.67
N HIS A 444 13.73 -9.47 2.67
CA HIS A 444 14.54 -8.45 3.35
C HIS A 444 15.67 -7.91 2.45
N GLY A 445 16.45 -8.78 1.83
CA GLY A 445 17.56 -8.39 0.96
C GLY A 445 17.07 -7.63 -0.27
N THR A 446 15.96 -8.07 -0.87
CA THR A 446 15.34 -7.36 -2.00
C THR A 446 14.84 -5.97 -1.59
N ALA A 447 14.27 -5.82 -0.40
CA ALA A 447 13.83 -4.51 0.11
C ALA A 447 15.00 -3.55 0.37
N VAL A 448 16.07 -4.05 1.00
CA VAL A 448 17.30 -3.29 1.26
C VAL A 448 17.93 -2.81 -0.04
N ALA A 449 18.08 -3.70 -1.04
CA ALA A 449 18.61 -3.35 -2.35
C ALA A 449 17.77 -2.27 -3.06
N GLY A 450 16.44 -2.35 -2.96
CA GLY A 450 15.53 -1.35 -3.53
C GLY A 450 15.72 0.05 -2.96
N ILE A 451 15.84 0.18 -1.64
CA ILE A 451 16.09 1.48 -1.01
C ILE A 451 17.43 2.07 -1.47
N ILE A 452 18.48 1.24 -1.50
CA ILE A 452 19.82 1.70 -1.87
C ILE A 452 19.82 2.18 -3.33
N GLY A 453 19.36 1.33 -4.25
CA GLY A 453 19.65 1.52 -5.66
C GLY A 453 18.66 0.89 -6.63
N ALA A 454 17.35 0.87 -6.34
CA ALA A 454 16.37 0.65 -7.41
C ALA A 454 16.62 1.64 -8.56
N GLY A 455 16.78 1.12 -9.77
CA GLY A 455 17.17 1.90 -10.93
C GLY A 455 16.03 2.78 -11.41
N LYS A 456 16.36 3.97 -11.89
CA LYS A 456 15.41 4.86 -12.55
C LYS A 456 15.16 4.35 -13.98
N ASN A 457 14.11 3.55 -14.16
CA ASN A 457 13.94 2.70 -15.35
C ASN A 457 12.52 2.76 -15.96
N GLU A 458 11.66 3.65 -15.47
CA GLU A 458 10.24 3.81 -15.79
C GLU A 458 9.35 2.66 -15.28
N TYR A 459 9.85 1.86 -14.34
CA TYR A 459 9.13 0.78 -13.66
C TYR A 459 9.13 1.03 -12.15
N GLY A 460 8.09 0.54 -11.47
CA GLY A 460 8.13 0.43 -10.00
C GLY A 460 8.51 1.70 -9.25
N ILE A 461 9.56 1.58 -8.42
CA ILE A 461 10.10 2.57 -7.49
C ILE A 461 11.51 3.03 -7.91
N VAL A 462 12.03 4.07 -7.26
CA VAL A 462 13.41 4.53 -7.44
C VAL A 462 14.19 4.50 -6.12
N GLY A 463 15.45 4.06 -6.16
CA GLY A 463 16.34 4.04 -5.01
C GLY A 463 16.91 5.42 -4.69
N ILE A 464 17.58 5.54 -3.55
CA ILE A 464 18.29 6.77 -3.18
C ILE A 464 19.41 7.06 -4.18
N ALA A 465 20.17 6.04 -4.57
CA ALA A 465 21.28 6.13 -5.49
C ALA A 465 21.05 5.20 -6.70
N PRO A 466 20.23 5.62 -7.69
CA PRO A 466 19.75 4.75 -8.76
C PRO A 466 20.83 4.35 -9.79
N ASP A 467 22.02 4.92 -9.74
CA ASP A 467 23.16 4.59 -10.63
C ASP A 467 24.30 3.81 -9.95
N VAL A 468 24.10 3.34 -8.72
CA VAL A 468 25.06 2.44 -8.06
C VAL A 468 25.10 1.08 -8.72
N SER A 469 26.26 0.42 -8.58
CA SER A 469 26.42 -1.01 -8.82
C SER A 469 26.16 -1.78 -7.53
N LEU A 470 25.26 -2.76 -7.56
CA LEU A 470 24.89 -3.57 -6.40
C LEU A 470 25.56 -4.96 -6.50
N LEU A 471 26.30 -5.33 -5.46
CA LEU A 471 26.83 -6.68 -5.27
C LEU A 471 25.97 -7.41 -4.23
N ALA A 472 25.18 -8.39 -4.66
CA ALA A 472 24.24 -9.08 -3.78
C ALA A 472 24.85 -10.33 -3.12
N LEU A 473 25.11 -10.27 -1.82
CA LEU A 473 25.80 -11.33 -1.08
C LEU A 473 24.84 -11.96 -0.08
N ARG A 474 24.31 -13.13 -0.43
CA ARG A 474 23.39 -13.87 0.42
C ARG A 474 24.14 -14.56 1.55
N ALA A 475 24.14 -13.94 2.73
CA ALA A 475 24.80 -14.41 3.95
C ALA A 475 23.81 -14.79 5.07
N CYS A 476 22.53 -14.49 4.88
CA CYS A 476 21.44 -14.87 5.78
C CYS A 476 20.40 -15.71 5.02
N ARG A 477 19.68 -16.57 5.74
CA ARG A 477 18.55 -17.35 5.23
C ARG A 477 17.25 -16.77 5.76
N GLN A 478 16.26 -16.57 4.89
CA GLN A 478 14.93 -16.18 5.35
C GLN A 478 14.26 -17.36 6.09
N VAL A 479 13.78 -17.11 7.30
CA VAL A 479 13.16 -18.16 8.16
C VAL A 479 11.63 -18.21 8.06
N SER A 480 11.02 -17.21 7.41
CA SER A 480 9.58 -17.10 7.24
C SER A 480 9.24 -16.77 5.79
N LYS A 481 8.31 -17.48 5.16
CA LYS A 481 7.82 -17.12 3.82
C LYS A 481 6.99 -15.84 3.79
N LEU A 482 6.54 -15.37 4.96
CA LEU A 482 5.56 -14.29 5.10
C LEU A 482 6.15 -13.02 5.73
N SER A 483 7.40 -13.06 6.19
CA SER A 483 8.04 -11.92 6.83
C SER A 483 9.51 -11.81 6.46
N ALA A 484 10.04 -10.58 6.55
CA ALA A 484 11.43 -10.23 6.23
C ALA A 484 12.44 -10.70 7.31
N VAL A 485 12.13 -11.76 8.07
CA VAL A 485 13.00 -12.25 9.14
C VAL A 485 14.05 -13.19 8.56
N GLY A 486 15.32 -12.85 8.78
CA GLY A 486 16.48 -13.65 8.38
C GLY A 486 17.24 -14.20 9.59
N GLU A 487 17.95 -15.31 9.35
CA GLU A 487 18.92 -15.89 10.27
C GLU A 487 20.28 -15.93 9.56
N CYS A 488 21.30 -15.34 10.17
CA CYS A 488 22.64 -15.24 9.62
C CYS A 488 23.61 -16.12 10.42
N PHE A 489 24.70 -16.54 9.78
CA PHE A 489 25.73 -17.39 10.41
C PHE A 489 27.09 -16.73 10.27
N SER A 490 27.92 -16.76 11.32
CA SER A 490 29.27 -16.17 11.31
C SER A 490 30.10 -16.61 10.10
N THR A 491 30.05 -17.91 9.76
CA THR A 491 30.76 -18.48 8.60
C THR A 491 30.34 -17.85 7.27
N SER A 492 29.03 -17.65 7.10
CA SER A 492 28.46 -17.06 5.89
C SER A 492 28.74 -15.57 5.80
N LEU A 493 28.69 -14.86 6.93
CA LEU A 493 29.01 -13.45 7.03
C LEU A 493 30.49 -13.17 6.73
N VAL A 494 31.41 -13.96 7.31
CA VAL A 494 32.85 -13.84 7.04
C VAL A 494 33.16 -14.07 5.57
N GLY A 495 32.61 -15.14 4.97
CA GLY A 495 32.78 -15.38 3.54
C GLY A 495 32.23 -14.26 2.66
N SER A 496 31.08 -13.68 3.03
CA SER A 496 30.51 -12.55 2.30
C SER A 496 31.34 -11.28 2.43
N LEU A 497 31.88 -10.96 3.62
CA LEU A 497 32.77 -9.82 3.79
C LEU A 497 34.08 -10.01 3.04
N ASP A 498 34.64 -11.22 3.04
CA ASP A 498 35.83 -11.54 2.25
C ASP A 498 35.60 -11.30 0.75
N ALA A 499 34.45 -11.72 0.23
CA ALA A 499 34.07 -11.48 -1.16
C ALA A 499 33.86 -9.99 -1.46
N ALA A 500 33.19 -9.24 -0.57
CA ALA A 500 33.01 -7.79 -0.72
C ALA A 500 34.35 -7.04 -0.73
N ILE A 501 35.25 -7.41 0.19
CA ILE A 501 36.60 -6.83 0.31
C ILE A 501 37.44 -7.16 -0.92
N SER A 502 37.37 -8.40 -1.40
CA SER A 502 38.10 -8.84 -2.60
C SER A 502 37.57 -8.20 -3.88
N ALA A 503 36.28 -7.85 -3.92
CA ALA A 503 35.67 -7.10 -5.00
C ALA A 503 35.94 -5.58 -4.92
N GLU A 504 36.65 -5.11 -3.88
CA GLU A 504 37.00 -3.70 -3.66
C GLU A 504 35.78 -2.76 -3.73
N VAL A 505 34.65 -3.19 -3.16
CA VAL A 505 33.43 -2.36 -3.09
C VAL A 505 33.66 -1.10 -2.26
N ASP A 506 32.92 -0.04 -2.53
CA ASP A 506 33.05 1.23 -1.80
C ASP A 506 32.28 1.22 -0.47
N VAL A 507 31.09 0.59 -0.46
CA VAL A 507 30.19 0.54 0.70
C VAL A 507 29.69 -0.88 0.95
N VAL A 508 29.63 -1.31 2.20
CA VAL A 508 29.00 -2.56 2.64
C VAL A 508 27.85 -2.23 3.59
N ASN A 509 26.63 -2.59 3.19
CA ASN A 509 25.46 -2.52 4.05
C ASN A 509 25.22 -3.86 4.74
N LEU A 510 25.29 -3.85 6.08
CA LEU A 510 25.07 -4.99 6.97
C LEU A 510 23.74 -4.80 7.71
N SER A 511 22.62 -5.07 7.05
CA SER A 511 21.27 -4.88 7.63
C SER A 511 20.87 -6.00 8.60
N LEU A 512 21.74 -6.32 9.55
CA LEU A 512 21.63 -7.43 10.50
C LEU A 512 22.13 -7.01 11.87
N VAL A 513 21.73 -7.77 12.90
CA VAL A 513 22.19 -7.55 14.27
C VAL A 513 22.48 -8.86 14.99
N ALA A 514 23.42 -8.81 15.93
CA ALA A 514 23.74 -9.84 16.90
C ALA A 514 23.97 -9.18 18.28
N TYR A 515 23.48 -9.83 19.33
CA TYR A 515 23.71 -9.40 20.72
C TYR A 515 24.98 -10.02 21.32
N VAL A 516 25.88 -10.49 20.45
CA VAL A 516 27.19 -11.03 20.78
C VAL A 516 28.21 -10.39 19.85
N ASN A 517 29.39 -10.06 20.38
CA ASN A 517 30.49 -9.58 19.56
C ASN A 517 31.17 -10.77 18.89
N ASP A 518 31.23 -10.75 17.55
CA ASP A 518 31.93 -11.76 16.78
C ASP A 518 33.34 -11.25 16.44
N THR A 519 34.36 -11.80 17.10
CA THR A 519 35.76 -11.39 16.91
C THR A 519 36.21 -11.54 15.47
N LEU A 520 35.83 -12.64 14.80
CA LEU A 520 36.26 -12.89 13.43
C LEU A 520 35.59 -11.91 12.46
N LEU A 521 34.30 -11.62 12.65
CA LEU A 521 33.61 -10.63 11.84
C LEU A 521 34.18 -9.21 12.07
N GLY A 522 34.52 -8.86 13.32
CA GLY A 522 35.21 -7.60 13.65
C GLY A 522 36.54 -7.44 12.90
N MET A 523 37.36 -8.49 12.87
CA MET A 523 38.63 -8.49 12.10
C MET A 523 38.41 -8.28 10.60
N MET A 524 37.34 -8.84 10.03
CA MET A 524 37.00 -8.61 8.61
C MET A 524 36.56 -7.16 8.36
N ILE A 525 35.78 -6.59 9.27
CA ILE A 525 35.38 -5.17 9.23
C ILE A 525 36.62 -4.27 9.29
N ASP A 526 37.54 -4.51 10.23
CA ASP A 526 38.81 -3.78 10.32
C ASP A 526 39.60 -3.89 9.01
N SER A 527 39.75 -5.11 8.46
CA SER A 527 40.49 -5.33 7.22
C SER A 527 39.88 -4.60 6.03
N GLY A 528 38.55 -4.53 5.92
CA GLY A 528 37.89 -3.77 4.86
C GLY A 528 38.00 -2.26 5.06
N TYR A 529 37.90 -1.80 6.32
CA TYR A 529 38.02 -0.39 6.67
C TYR A 529 39.41 0.16 6.31
N GLU A 530 40.48 -0.60 6.58
CA GLU A 530 41.85 -0.24 6.19
C GLU A 530 42.06 -0.16 4.66
N LYS A 531 41.17 -0.78 3.87
CA LYS A 531 41.13 -0.67 2.41
C LYS A 531 40.23 0.47 1.91
N GLY A 532 39.65 1.26 2.82
CA GLY A 532 38.79 2.39 2.51
C GLY A 532 37.32 2.03 2.24
N ILE A 533 36.89 0.82 2.64
CA ILE A 533 35.48 0.39 2.52
C ILE A 533 34.69 0.97 3.69
N VAL A 534 33.52 1.56 3.39
CA VAL A 534 32.63 2.10 4.41
C VAL A 534 31.59 1.05 4.80
N PHE A 535 31.43 0.81 6.10
CA PHE A 535 30.43 -0.13 6.63
C PHE A 535 29.27 0.63 7.30
N ALA A 536 28.04 0.20 7.04
CA ALA A 536 26.85 0.70 7.72
C ALA A 536 26.01 -0.44 8.27
N ALA A 537 25.52 -0.31 9.50
CA ALA A 537 24.68 -1.31 10.15
C ALA A 537 23.64 -0.68 11.09
N PRO A 538 22.47 -1.33 11.26
CA PRO A 538 21.42 -0.83 12.14
C PRO A 538 21.75 -1.06 13.62
N VAL A 539 21.31 -0.15 14.49
CA VAL A 539 21.56 -0.25 15.95
C VAL A 539 20.79 -1.38 16.65
N GLY A 540 19.78 -1.95 16.00
CA GLY A 540 18.85 -2.94 16.56
C GLY A 540 17.40 -2.49 16.57
N ASN A 541 16.49 -3.44 16.82
CA ASN A 541 15.05 -3.21 16.82
C ASN A 541 14.38 -3.46 18.19
N ASP A 542 15.15 -3.81 19.21
CA ASP A 542 14.62 -4.02 20.56
C ASP A 542 14.37 -2.66 21.25
N PRO A 543 13.11 -2.31 21.57
CA PRO A 543 12.78 -1.04 22.22
C PRO A 543 13.38 -0.90 23.62
N ASP A 544 13.69 -2.02 24.28
CA ASP A 544 14.22 -2.07 25.64
C ASP A 544 15.75 -2.16 25.69
N ALA A 545 16.42 -2.22 24.53
CA ALA A 545 17.87 -2.31 24.46
C ALA A 545 18.57 -1.03 24.96
N GLU A 546 19.58 -1.21 25.80
CA GLU A 546 20.38 -0.12 26.37
C GLU A 546 21.68 0.17 25.61
N ASN A 547 22.14 -0.79 24.79
CA ASN A 547 23.39 -0.73 24.04
C ASN A 547 23.14 -1.03 22.55
N ILE A 548 23.96 -0.44 21.68
CA ILE A 548 23.95 -0.71 20.24
C ILE A 548 24.37 -2.17 20.01
N ALA A 549 23.66 -2.88 19.12
CA ALA A 549 23.97 -4.26 18.77
C ALA A 549 25.17 -4.35 17.81
N PHE A 550 25.87 -5.48 17.82
CA PHE A 550 26.91 -5.77 16.84
C PHE A 550 26.26 -6.12 15.48
N PRO A 551 26.82 -5.74 14.32
CA PRO A 551 28.10 -5.06 14.10
C PRO A 551 28.07 -3.53 14.22
N ALA A 552 26.90 -2.90 14.39
CA ALA A 552 26.80 -1.44 14.52
C ALA A 552 27.56 -0.86 15.73
N SER A 553 27.80 -1.65 16.77
CA SER A 553 28.60 -1.26 17.93
C SER A 553 30.11 -1.26 17.69
N HIS A 554 30.57 -1.72 16.52
CA HIS A 554 31.98 -1.74 16.18
C HIS A 554 32.45 -0.35 15.72
N ASP A 555 33.54 0.18 16.27
CA ASP A 555 34.01 1.56 16.06
C ASP A 555 34.30 1.96 14.60
N LYS A 556 34.43 0.97 13.70
CA LYS A 556 34.65 1.14 12.24
C LYS A 556 33.38 1.04 11.40
N VAL A 557 32.22 0.87 12.04
CA VAL A 557 30.92 0.75 11.39
C VAL A 557 30.08 1.98 11.72
N ILE A 558 29.47 2.55 10.70
CA ILE A 558 28.50 3.64 10.87
C ILE A 558 27.22 3.04 11.46
N SER A 559 26.94 3.39 12.71
CA SER A 559 25.76 2.95 13.43
C SER A 559 24.53 3.77 13.03
N VAL A 560 23.46 3.10 12.61
CA VAL A 560 22.26 3.76 12.06
C VAL A 560 21.02 3.45 12.87
N ALA A 561 20.39 4.50 13.42
CA ALA A 561 19.09 4.42 14.08
C ALA A 561 17.95 4.83 13.14
N GLY A 562 16.73 4.40 13.48
CA GLY A 562 15.55 4.68 12.67
C GLY A 562 14.80 5.93 13.13
N LEU A 563 13.99 6.49 12.24
CA LEU A 563 12.97 7.49 12.55
C LEU A 563 11.62 6.99 12.05
N ASP A 564 10.58 7.14 12.85
CA ASP A 564 9.20 6.95 12.39
C ASP A 564 8.72 8.14 11.55
N GLU A 565 7.50 8.06 10.99
CA GLU A 565 6.90 9.13 10.18
C GLU A 565 6.70 10.45 10.95
N GLN A 566 6.68 10.42 12.29
CA GLN A 566 6.59 11.59 13.15
C GLN A 566 7.97 12.11 13.60
N GLY A 567 9.05 11.45 13.18
CA GLY A 567 10.42 11.76 13.56
C GLY A 567 10.82 11.25 14.95
N ASN A 568 10.03 10.36 15.55
CA ASN A 568 10.44 9.70 16.80
C ASN A 568 11.52 8.65 16.51
N PRO A 569 12.52 8.52 17.39
CA PRO A 569 13.61 7.57 17.19
C PRO A 569 13.20 6.12 17.41
N LEU A 570 13.70 5.24 16.55
CA LEU A 570 13.62 3.79 16.66
C LEU A 570 15.02 3.17 16.84
N PRO A 571 15.16 2.14 17.68
CA PRO A 571 14.07 1.51 18.45
C PRO A 571 13.69 2.33 19.69
N ASN A 572 14.59 3.21 20.17
CA ASN A 572 14.35 4.12 21.27
C ASN A 572 15.26 5.36 21.20
N LYS A 573 14.97 6.34 22.05
CA LYS A 573 15.72 7.62 22.10
C LYS A 573 17.19 7.45 22.52
N ARG A 574 17.49 6.47 23.37
CA ARG A 574 18.84 6.23 23.89
C ARG A 574 19.75 5.77 22.76
N LEU A 575 19.39 4.71 22.04
CA LEU A 575 20.21 4.20 20.93
C LEU A 575 20.34 5.23 19.81
N ALA A 576 19.27 5.94 19.47
CA ALA A 576 19.36 7.00 18.46
C ALA A 576 20.29 8.16 18.86
N SER A 577 20.45 8.44 20.16
CA SER A 577 21.41 9.45 20.64
C SER A 577 22.86 8.96 20.66
N MET A 578 23.08 7.65 20.66
CA MET A 578 24.40 7.02 20.58
C MET A 578 24.83 6.74 19.13
N ALA A 579 23.87 6.65 18.21
CA ALA A 579 24.10 6.34 16.80
C ALA A 579 24.82 7.46 16.04
N ASP A 580 25.63 7.09 15.05
CA ASP A 580 26.33 8.02 14.17
C ASP A 580 25.38 8.72 13.19
N ALA A 581 24.33 8.01 12.77
CA ALA A 581 23.35 8.49 11.81
C ALA A 581 21.92 8.06 12.16
N VAL A 582 20.96 8.79 11.60
CA VAL A 582 19.53 8.41 11.59
C VAL A 582 18.97 8.49 10.18
N ALA A 583 17.98 7.65 9.86
CA ALA A 583 17.17 7.77 8.66
C ALA A 583 15.74 7.25 8.90
N PRO A 584 14.76 7.62 8.06
CA PRO A 584 13.43 7.01 8.10
C PRO A 584 13.49 5.49 8.11
N ALA A 585 12.66 4.85 8.94
CA ALA A 585 12.67 3.40 9.17
C ALA A 585 11.27 2.78 9.20
N THR A 586 10.20 3.57 9.10
CA THR A 586 8.82 3.06 9.07
C THR A 586 8.09 3.50 7.83
N HIS A 587 7.13 2.67 7.43
CA HIS A 587 6.23 2.89 6.30
C HIS A 587 7.00 3.16 5.00
N LEU A 588 8.07 2.40 4.79
CA LEU A 588 8.91 2.53 3.59
C LEU A 588 8.39 1.60 2.50
N PHE A 589 8.05 2.17 1.35
CA PHE A 589 7.62 1.42 0.18
C PHE A 589 8.84 0.89 -0.59
N VAL A 590 8.98 -0.42 -0.65
CA VAL A 590 10.21 -1.12 -1.07
C VAL A 590 9.90 -2.25 -2.05
N THR A 591 10.92 -2.70 -2.78
CA THR A 591 10.87 -3.90 -3.64
C THR A 591 10.78 -5.18 -2.81
N THR A 592 10.01 -6.16 -3.27
CA THR A 592 9.91 -7.50 -2.69
C THR A 592 9.93 -8.56 -3.79
N PRO A 593 10.29 -9.83 -3.48
CA PRO A 593 10.39 -10.89 -4.48
C PRO A 593 9.12 -11.06 -5.34
N GLY A 594 9.30 -11.48 -6.59
CA GLY A 594 8.22 -11.64 -7.56
C GLY A 594 7.86 -10.34 -8.29
N ASN A 595 8.82 -9.43 -8.50
CA ASN A 595 8.56 -8.10 -9.08
C ASN A 595 7.48 -7.30 -8.33
N SER A 596 7.42 -7.48 -7.01
CA SER A 596 6.36 -6.94 -6.16
C SER A 596 6.89 -5.81 -5.27
N TYR A 597 5.98 -5.12 -4.57
CA TYR A 597 6.32 -4.01 -3.70
C TYR A 597 5.47 -4.07 -2.43
N ASN A 598 6.03 -3.66 -1.31
CA ASN A 598 5.32 -3.63 -0.05
C ASN A 598 5.83 -2.52 0.88
N TYR A 599 5.05 -2.20 1.92
CA TYR A 599 5.52 -1.38 3.02
C TYR A 599 6.21 -2.27 4.08
N ILE A 600 7.42 -1.88 4.48
CA ILE A 600 8.20 -2.57 5.51
C ILE A 600 8.71 -1.55 6.54
N ASP A 601 8.81 -1.98 7.78
CA ASP A 601 9.37 -1.23 8.90
C ASP A 601 10.65 -1.93 9.40
N GLY A 602 11.64 -1.15 9.83
CA GLY A 602 12.84 -1.66 10.50
C GLY A 602 14.03 -0.73 10.38
N THR A 603 14.88 -0.69 11.41
CA THR A 603 16.15 0.06 11.37
C THR A 603 17.11 -0.45 10.28
N SER A 604 16.95 -1.70 9.82
CA SER A 604 17.65 -2.25 8.66
C SER A 604 17.43 -1.45 7.38
N LEU A 605 16.26 -0.83 7.22
CA LEU A 605 15.94 0.02 6.07
C LEU A 605 16.53 1.43 6.22
N ALA A 606 16.67 1.93 7.45
CA ALA A 606 17.42 3.16 7.71
C ALA A 606 18.91 2.99 7.35
N SER A 607 19.51 1.84 7.68
CA SER A 607 20.89 1.49 7.26
C SER A 607 21.02 1.50 5.73
N ALA A 608 20.05 0.91 5.03
CA ALA A 608 19.99 0.93 3.57
C ALA A 608 19.91 2.37 3.03
N ALA A 609 19.09 3.22 3.65
CA ALA A 609 18.96 4.61 3.25
C ALA A 609 20.28 5.39 3.43
N ILE A 610 20.95 5.21 4.56
CA ILE A 610 22.26 5.82 4.83
C ILE A 610 23.32 5.31 3.85
N SER A 611 23.31 4.01 3.51
CA SER A 611 24.23 3.44 2.52
C SER A 611 24.06 4.10 1.14
N GLY A 612 22.81 4.32 0.70
CA GLY A 612 22.52 5.07 -0.52
C GLY A 612 22.99 6.53 -0.46
N ILE A 613 22.77 7.22 0.67
CA ILE A 613 23.23 8.61 0.86
C ILE A 613 24.77 8.70 0.85
N ILE A 614 25.46 7.75 1.47
CA ILE A 614 26.92 7.64 1.44
C ILE A 614 27.38 7.48 -0.02
N ALA A 615 26.75 6.58 -0.79
CA ALA A 615 27.08 6.39 -2.20
C ALA A 615 26.91 7.68 -3.02
N LEU A 616 25.82 8.43 -2.85
CA LEU A 616 25.65 9.75 -3.48
C LEU A 616 26.76 10.74 -3.09
N SER A 617 27.15 10.75 -1.80
CA SER A 617 28.18 11.67 -1.31
C SER A 617 29.59 11.35 -1.85
N MET A 618 29.86 10.07 -2.14
CA MET A 618 31.14 9.59 -2.68
C MET A 618 31.30 9.92 -4.18
N GLU A 619 30.21 10.11 -4.93
CA GLU A 619 30.28 10.46 -6.36
C GLU A 619 31.02 11.79 -6.62
N ASN A 620 30.81 12.79 -5.75
CA ASN A 620 31.34 14.15 -5.93
C ASN A 620 32.63 14.46 -5.15
N LYS A 621 33.14 13.56 -4.30
CA LYS A 621 34.28 13.86 -3.40
C LYS A 621 35.35 12.77 -3.39
N THR A 622 36.61 13.21 -3.39
CA THR A 622 37.82 12.46 -3.00
C THR A 622 37.85 12.04 -1.51
N ALA A 623 36.84 12.38 -0.72
CA ALA A 623 36.77 12.10 0.71
C ALA A 623 36.08 10.76 1.00
N ARG A 624 36.77 9.65 0.68
CA ARG A 624 36.38 8.31 1.16
C ARG A 624 36.40 8.19 2.70
N ASN A 625 37.08 9.11 3.40
CA ASN A 625 37.48 8.89 4.80
C ASN A 625 36.62 9.61 5.87
N SER A 626 35.56 10.33 5.51
CA SER A 626 34.63 10.94 6.49
C SER A 626 33.29 11.31 5.83
N PRO A 627 32.36 10.35 5.64
CA PRO A 627 31.03 10.66 5.13
C PRO A 627 30.30 11.60 6.09
N CYS A 628 29.62 12.60 5.53
CA CYS A 628 28.70 13.42 6.33
C CYS A 628 27.46 12.59 6.64
N LEU A 629 27.02 12.62 7.90
CA LEU A 629 25.94 11.78 8.40
C LEU A 629 24.83 12.62 9.05
N PRO A 630 23.56 12.41 8.67
CA PRO A 630 22.44 13.08 9.33
C PRO A 630 22.26 12.52 10.75
N ARG A 631 22.32 13.38 11.77
CA ARG A 631 22.30 13.01 13.19
C ARG A 631 20.94 13.22 13.85
N PHE A 632 20.68 12.40 14.87
CA PHE A 632 19.50 12.55 15.73
C PHE A 632 19.56 13.85 16.54
N ASN A 633 18.38 14.43 16.83
CA ASN A 633 18.23 15.63 17.66
C ASN A 633 19.09 16.83 17.22
N ASN A 634 19.32 16.95 15.91
CA ASN A 634 19.98 18.09 15.30
C ASN A 634 18.97 19.24 15.09
N ALA A 635 19.40 20.49 15.27
CA ALA A 635 18.58 21.67 14.98
C ALA A 635 18.22 21.78 13.48
N VAL A 636 19.01 21.15 12.61
CA VAL A 636 18.78 21.08 11.18
C VAL A 636 17.85 19.88 10.85
N PRO A 637 16.71 20.09 10.17
CA PRO A 637 15.84 19.01 9.73
C PRO A 637 16.57 17.96 8.90
N TRP A 638 16.18 16.68 9.05
CA TRP A 638 16.87 15.56 8.43
C TRP A 638 17.14 15.73 6.91
N PRO A 639 16.17 16.12 6.05
CA PRO A 639 16.45 16.31 4.63
C PRO A 639 17.54 17.34 4.35
N LYS A 640 17.60 18.42 5.13
CA LYS A 640 18.61 19.47 4.98
C LYS A 640 20.00 19.00 5.40
N GLN A 641 20.08 18.12 6.41
CA GLN A 641 21.33 17.47 6.76
C GLN A 641 21.82 16.61 5.58
N VAL A 642 20.93 15.82 4.98
CA VAL A 642 21.26 14.98 3.82
C VAL A 642 21.75 15.82 2.64
N PHE A 643 21.04 16.89 2.26
CA PHE A 643 21.48 17.80 1.19
C PHE A 643 22.88 18.36 1.44
N SER A 644 23.16 18.83 2.66
CA SER A 644 24.50 19.28 3.03
C SER A 644 25.56 18.18 2.88
N CYS A 645 25.21 16.93 3.20
CA CYS A 645 26.12 15.79 3.08
C CYS A 645 26.49 15.46 1.64
N ILE A 646 25.51 15.51 0.72
CA ILE A 646 25.72 15.26 -0.71
C ILE A 646 26.18 16.52 -1.49
N GLY A 647 26.41 17.64 -0.79
CA GLY A 647 26.97 18.86 -1.35
C GLY A 647 25.96 19.75 -2.09
N LEU A 648 24.68 19.72 -1.67
CA LEU A 648 23.56 20.45 -2.28
C LEU A 648 22.99 21.55 -1.39
#